data_AF-A0A3E1E7Y4-F1
#
_entry.id   AF-A0A3E1E7Y4-F1
#
_cell.length_a   1.000
_cell.length_b   1.000
_cell.length_c   1.000
_cell.angle_alpha   90.00
_cell.angle_beta   90.00
_cell.angle_gamma   90.00
#
_symmetry.space_group_name_H-M   'P 1'
#
loop_
_entity.id
_entity.type
_entity.pdbx_description
1 polymer ?
#
loop_
_entity_poly.entity_id
_entity_poly.type
_entity_poly.pdbx_seq_one_letter_code
_entity_poly.pdbx_strand_id
1 'polypeptide(L)'
;MQIASAWKSLLEAAVPTLLLLVVPSLPAAEVAVEICEQGLNDADAWPAQSPTATEHFTVSAFALDRLPAKFVDDGLRGERPSPSLVRMTATVHLPAGAHRVFLRCRSAARIFIDGQLATETPFPPKSGGDGSQKDTQRLVALDLGPGYRFAPNGEFERIAPLHLPKDGPVAVKLEAFVGGREGKAPRRVELGETVAAIALHGGNEWRVLSPDGSGFAYTDDGWAAYRERTHRQIDRLEAITRRSRRASSDALWQERRAAAQRWLAVTPAEPLPTAAATHPIDRFIDAKLASLKAQQPTRNPSDTQSIDFFRDIKPLLDSRCLECHRGEKSKGGLRLDSRESLLAGGKTGPAVVIGDPSRSEIFLRITHGDANEVMPPKGDPLSTAETIQLARWIQQGLPWPDLPLVRREAAPPTDDLSFIRRVTLDTVGVPPSPQETQAFLADATPQKRVKLIDRLLADPRWAEAWMPMWQDLLAENPNILNPTLNNTGPFRWWLLDSLTDDLPVDRMITQLVLQRGDPATGGPAGFGVASQNDAPFAAKGTIITAALLGVDTKCSRCHDSPTGATKQEQLFQLGAMLASAPVDVPVTSSVDPVKLHAGGRKALIEVTLKPGSKVEPAWPFESFVPAALGASVENPRERLALLLTAPENERFAQVLVNRIWARFMGRGIVEPLDDWEKGKATHPELLRWLASEFVRNGYQVKPLTRLILTSNAYQRATDPTLRAPDPLYTAAEPRRLLAEQIVDSMISTTGKPVVVEPVCLDLNGRRDIKNSTHLGTPGRAWMLASLSNERDRPSLSLPRLQAMTDVLSAFGWRGARQDPSSYRDTAPNALQAAILANGVLSRWVTRLSDDHELTQVALTAPSAAALVDHLYLRLLTRQPTAEERQRHVAYLSDGFASRVVPDAPPITKPHVPPKFVTWTNHLQPESNVAKQELAAEAERGDPPTHKLTASWRSRCEDVIWALLNSPEFLYRS
;
A
#
# COMPACT_ATOMS: atom_id res chain seq x y z
N MET A 1 11.41 33.66 -6.40
CA MET A 1 11.13 34.70 -5.37
C MET A 1 9.66 34.77 -4.97
N GLN A 2 8.68 34.89 -5.88
CA GLN A 2 7.26 35.05 -5.50
C GLN A 2 6.64 33.83 -4.76
N ILE A 3 7.00 32.59 -5.13
CA ILE A 3 6.52 31.37 -4.43
C ILE A 3 6.98 31.38 -2.96
N ALA A 4 8.23 31.74 -2.73
CA ALA A 4 8.85 31.68 -1.42
C ALA A 4 8.36 32.82 -0.48
N SER A 5 7.93 33.96 -1.04
CA SER A 5 7.24 35.02 -0.28
C SER A 5 5.81 34.65 0.12
N ALA A 6 5.07 33.98 -0.76
CA ALA A 6 3.73 33.47 -0.46
C ALA A 6 3.73 32.39 0.62
N TRP A 7 4.73 31.51 0.54
CA TRP A 7 4.97 30.45 1.50
C TRP A 7 5.11 30.96 2.93
N LYS A 8 5.83 32.08 3.13
CA LYS A 8 6.01 32.71 4.45
C LYS A 8 4.69 33.28 5.01
N SER A 9 3.92 34.01 4.19
CA SER A 9 2.71 34.72 4.64
C SER A 9 1.53 33.81 5.05
N LEU A 10 1.47 32.59 4.53
CA LEU A 10 0.36 31.65 4.73
C LEU A 10 0.65 30.61 5.82
N LEU A 11 1.93 30.31 6.10
CA LEU A 11 2.32 29.45 7.22
C LEU A 11 2.27 30.20 8.57
N GLU A 12 2.38 31.53 8.53
CA GLU A 12 2.25 32.44 9.68
C GLU A 12 0.80 32.94 9.92
N ALA A 13 -0.14 32.61 9.03
CA ALA A 13 -1.53 33.06 9.14
C ALA A 13 -2.25 32.34 10.30
N ALA A 14 -2.71 33.13 11.28
CA ALA A 14 -3.45 32.67 12.43
C ALA A 14 -4.75 31.95 12.04
N VAL A 15 -4.97 30.84 12.75
CA VAL A 15 -6.19 30.05 12.94
C VAL A 15 -7.47 30.76 12.45
N PRO A 16 -8.12 30.29 11.37
CA PRO A 16 -9.54 30.54 11.19
C PRO A 16 -10.28 29.86 12.34
N THR A 17 -11.02 30.65 13.10
CA THR A 17 -11.89 30.21 14.19
C THR A 17 -12.69 28.97 13.77
N LEU A 18 -12.76 27.98 14.66
CA LEU A 18 -13.60 26.79 14.54
C LEU A 18 -14.93 27.15 13.87
N LEU A 19 -15.11 26.77 12.60
CA LEU A 19 -16.43 26.59 12.03
C LEU A 19 -16.99 25.37 12.76
N LEU A 20 -17.62 25.64 13.91
CA LEU A 20 -18.59 24.73 14.50
C LEU A 20 -19.55 24.39 13.37
N LEU A 21 -19.51 23.14 12.92
CA LEU A 21 -20.65 22.54 12.23
C LEU A 21 -21.80 22.63 13.22
N VAL A 22 -22.57 23.71 13.13
CA VAL A 22 -23.83 23.88 13.82
C VAL A 22 -24.72 22.77 13.28
N VAL A 23 -24.88 21.69 14.05
CA VAL A 23 -25.93 20.72 13.79
C VAL A 23 -27.24 21.49 14.02
N PRO A 24 -28.13 21.61 13.02
CA PRO A 24 -29.46 22.13 13.25
C PRO A 24 -30.15 21.25 14.29
N SER A 25 -31.07 21.81 15.06
CA SER A 25 -31.94 21.13 16.04
C SER A 25 -32.07 19.61 15.83
N LEU A 26 -31.74 18.83 16.87
CA LEU A 26 -31.72 17.36 16.86
C LEU A 26 -32.93 16.77 16.12
N PRO A 27 -32.72 15.92 15.09
CA PRO A 27 -33.82 15.22 14.44
C PRO A 27 -34.56 14.36 15.47
N ALA A 28 -35.90 14.43 15.50
CA ALA A 28 -36.73 13.73 16.48
C ALA A 28 -36.57 12.18 16.49
N ALA A 29 -35.87 11.61 15.49
CA ALA A 29 -35.71 10.18 15.28
C ALA A 29 -34.25 9.66 15.39
N GLU A 30 -33.29 10.50 15.79
CA GLU A 30 -31.87 10.10 15.89
C GLU A 30 -31.29 10.32 17.29
N VAL A 31 -30.23 9.58 17.61
CA VAL A 31 -29.46 9.75 18.84
C VAL A 31 -28.38 10.80 18.60
N ALA A 32 -28.42 11.87 19.38
CA ALA A 32 -27.41 12.92 19.37
C ALA A 32 -26.15 12.42 20.08
N VAL A 33 -25.00 12.45 19.39
CA VAL A 33 -23.71 12.07 19.93
C VAL A 33 -22.83 13.31 20.04
N GLU A 34 -22.33 13.56 21.25
CA GLU A 34 -21.40 14.63 21.57
C GLU A 34 -20.06 14.01 22.01
N ILE A 35 -18.95 14.49 21.46
CA ILE A 35 -17.61 14.15 21.93
C ILE A 35 -17.11 15.32 22.76
N CYS A 36 -16.85 15.07 24.05
CA CYS A 36 -16.40 16.04 25.03
C CYS A 36 -14.91 15.85 25.31
N GLU A 37 -14.12 16.84 24.92
CA GLU A 37 -12.66 16.83 25.04
C GLU A 37 -12.13 17.83 26.07
N GLN A 38 -13.01 18.66 26.64
CA GLN A 38 -12.68 19.71 27.61
C GLN A 38 -13.47 19.52 28.91
N GLY A 39 -12.88 19.90 30.05
CA GLY A 39 -13.52 19.79 31.37
C GLY A 39 -13.45 18.39 31.99
N LEU A 40 -12.55 17.53 31.50
CA LEU A 40 -12.24 16.23 32.09
C LEU A 40 -11.00 16.32 32.97
N ASN A 41 -10.96 15.53 34.03
CA ASN A 41 -9.81 15.45 34.92
C ASN A 41 -8.96 14.22 34.56
N ASP A 42 -7.70 14.22 35.02
CA ASP A 42 -6.75 13.13 34.80
C ASP A 42 -6.96 11.92 35.73
N ALA A 43 -7.94 11.99 36.64
CA ALA A 43 -8.29 10.88 37.51
C ALA A 43 -9.37 9.99 36.86
N ASP A 44 -9.37 8.70 37.20
CA ASP A 44 -10.44 7.77 36.85
C ASP A 44 -11.70 8.08 37.68
N ALA A 45 -12.31 9.26 37.45
CA ALA A 45 -13.45 9.79 38.19
C ALA A 45 -14.38 10.66 37.32
N TRP A 46 -15.69 10.56 37.55
CA TRP A 46 -16.68 11.40 36.88
C TRP A 46 -16.46 12.88 37.20
N PRO A 47 -16.53 13.78 36.20
CA PRO A 47 -16.33 15.21 36.44
C PRO A 47 -17.48 15.80 37.26
N ALA A 48 -17.16 16.75 38.14
CA ALA A 48 -18.14 17.44 38.98
C ALA A 48 -19.07 18.36 38.17
N GLN A 49 -18.58 18.88 37.04
CA GLN A 49 -19.34 19.68 36.08
C GLN A 49 -19.47 18.91 34.76
N SER A 50 -20.52 19.21 33.99
CA SER A 50 -20.72 18.58 32.69
C SER A 50 -19.61 19.04 31.72
N PRO A 51 -18.84 18.11 31.13
CA PRO A 51 -17.78 18.48 30.19
C PRO A 51 -18.36 19.03 28.89
N THR A 52 -17.58 19.91 28.24
CA THR A 52 -17.97 20.65 27.04
C THR A 52 -17.72 19.82 25.80
N ALA A 53 -18.73 19.74 24.92
CA ALA A 53 -18.62 19.08 23.63
C ALA A 53 -17.79 19.91 22.64
N THR A 54 -16.94 19.24 21.86
CA THR A 54 -16.13 19.84 20.78
C THR A 54 -16.54 19.33 19.40
N GLU A 55 -17.15 18.14 19.32
CA GLU A 55 -17.67 17.54 18.09
C GLU A 55 -19.06 16.95 18.32
N HIS A 56 -19.90 16.99 17.30
CA HIS A 56 -21.27 16.47 17.33
C HIS A 56 -21.58 15.69 16.05
N PHE A 57 -22.33 14.60 16.19
CA PHE A 57 -22.93 13.86 15.07
C PHE A 57 -24.14 13.06 15.57
N THR A 58 -24.78 12.31 14.68
CA THR A 58 -25.94 11.49 15.03
C THR A 58 -25.75 10.04 14.62
N VAL A 59 -26.45 9.14 15.31
CA VAL A 59 -26.57 7.71 14.96
C VAL A 59 -28.01 7.26 15.18
N SER A 60 -28.40 6.13 14.60
CA SER A 60 -29.80 5.67 14.69
C SER A 60 -30.15 4.97 16.01
N ALA A 61 -29.17 4.60 16.84
CA ALA A 61 -29.39 3.86 18.08
C ALA A 61 -28.31 4.17 19.14
N PHE A 62 -28.57 3.85 20.41
CA PHE A 62 -27.60 3.97 21.51
C PHE A 62 -26.52 2.87 21.44
N ALA A 63 -25.78 2.84 20.33
CA ALA A 63 -24.76 1.86 20.01
C ALA A 63 -23.66 2.48 19.15
N LEU A 64 -22.39 2.28 19.53
CA LEU A 64 -21.23 2.75 18.80
C LEU A 64 -19.98 1.92 19.12
N ASP A 65 -19.15 1.60 18.13
CA ASP A 65 -17.92 0.81 18.30
C ASP A 65 -16.63 1.58 17.96
N ARG A 66 -16.76 2.75 17.31
CA ARG A 66 -15.66 3.68 17.05
C ARG A 66 -16.14 5.11 17.01
N LEU A 67 -15.22 6.02 17.29
CA LEU A 67 -15.42 7.45 17.03
C LEU A 67 -14.93 7.81 15.63
N PRO A 68 -15.50 8.86 15.00
CA PRO A 68 -14.88 9.48 13.85
C PRO A 68 -13.43 9.87 14.16
N ALA A 69 -12.54 9.70 13.20
CA ALA A 69 -11.19 10.23 13.27
C ALA A 69 -11.21 11.76 13.42
N LYS A 70 -10.31 12.30 14.24
CA LYS A 70 -10.15 13.74 14.39
C LYS A 70 -9.30 14.28 13.25
N PHE A 71 -9.75 15.36 12.62
CA PHE A 71 -8.99 16.06 11.59
C PHE A 71 -8.66 17.48 12.03
N VAL A 72 -7.39 17.85 11.90
CA VAL A 72 -6.87 19.22 12.08
C VAL A 72 -6.65 19.87 10.73
N ASP A 73 -6.13 21.10 10.73
CA ASP A 73 -5.85 21.88 9.53
C ASP A 73 -5.10 21.09 8.45
N ASP A 74 -5.34 21.47 7.19
CA ASP A 74 -4.85 20.77 6.01
C ASP A 74 -5.42 19.34 5.83
N GLY A 75 -6.44 19.00 6.63
CA GLY A 75 -7.13 17.70 6.57
C GLY A 75 -6.28 16.55 7.12
N LEU A 76 -5.36 16.85 8.05
CA LEU A 76 -4.49 15.84 8.64
C LEU A 76 -5.16 15.16 9.84
N ARG A 77 -4.87 13.87 10.06
CA ARG A 77 -5.31 13.17 11.28
C ARG A 77 -4.66 13.79 12.51
N GLY A 78 -5.46 14.09 13.51
CA GLY A 78 -5.05 14.75 14.75
C GLY A 78 -5.29 13.91 16.00
N GLU A 79 -4.70 14.36 17.10
CA GLU A 79 -4.77 13.68 18.39
C GLU A 79 -6.09 13.97 19.11
N ARG A 80 -6.72 12.92 19.64
CA ARG A 80 -7.86 13.01 20.55
C ARG A 80 -7.34 12.90 22.00
N PRO A 81 -7.69 13.83 22.90
CA PRO A 81 -7.14 13.81 24.26
C PRO A 81 -7.59 12.57 25.03
N SER A 82 -6.73 12.11 25.94
CA SER A 82 -7.00 10.98 26.83
C SER A 82 -6.97 11.46 28.29
N PRO A 83 -8.10 11.41 29.03
CA PRO A 83 -9.41 10.91 28.60
C PRO A 83 -10.20 11.88 27.70
N SER A 84 -11.14 11.31 26.94
CA SER A 84 -12.29 11.99 26.34
C SER A 84 -13.61 11.37 26.86
N LEU A 85 -14.74 12.03 26.66
CA LEU A 85 -16.07 11.51 27.03
C LEU A 85 -17.04 11.58 25.85
N VAL A 86 -17.78 10.52 25.62
CA VAL A 86 -18.86 10.45 24.62
C VAL A 86 -20.19 10.55 25.35
N ARG A 87 -21.04 11.48 24.93
CA ARG A 87 -22.40 11.64 25.45
C ARG A 87 -23.40 11.35 24.34
N MET A 88 -24.29 10.39 24.55
CA MET A 88 -25.39 10.06 23.65
C MET A 88 -26.71 10.49 24.31
N THR A 89 -27.55 11.24 23.61
CA THR A 89 -28.84 11.72 24.14
C THR A 89 -29.96 11.58 23.12
N ALA A 90 -31.13 11.16 23.58
CA ALA A 90 -32.36 11.17 22.79
C ALA A 90 -33.60 10.99 23.68
N THR A 91 -34.77 11.26 23.12
CA THR A 91 -36.04 10.84 23.69
C THR A 91 -36.44 9.48 23.10
N VAL A 92 -36.71 8.49 23.94
CA VAL A 92 -37.09 7.13 23.53
C VAL A 92 -38.48 6.82 24.04
N HIS A 93 -39.34 6.20 23.23
CA HIS A 93 -40.66 5.77 23.67
C HIS A 93 -40.57 4.35 24.25
N LEU A 94 -40.90 4.22 25.54
CA LEU A 94 -40.90 2.94 26.24
C LEU A 94 -42.27 2.69 26.90
N PRO A 95 -42.72 1.42 26.98
CA PRO A 95 -43.93 1.09 27.71
C PRO A 95 -43.73 1.21 29.23
N ALA A 96 -44.82 1.27 29.99
CA ALA A 96 -44.83 1.14 31.44
C ALA A 96 -44.45 -0.28 31.84
N GLY A 97 -43.90 -0.43 33.04
CA GLY A 97 -43.68 -1.73 33.67
C GLY A 97 -42.29 -1.95 34.22
N ALA A 98 -42.01 -3.20 34.59
CA ALA A 98 -40.71 -3.64 35.10
C ALA A 98 -39.87 -4.26 33.98
N HIS A 99 -38.91 -3.49 33.48
CA HIS A 99 -37.98 -3.84 32.42
C HIS A 99 -36.57 -4.10 32.99
N ARG A 100 -35.65 -4.47 32.10
CA ARG A 100 -34.21 -4.56 32.40
C ARG A 100 -33.44 -3.72 31.40
N VAL A 101 -32.55 -2.88 31.89
CA VAL A 101 -31.61 -2.12 31.05
C VAL A 101 -30.24 -2.79 31.09
N PHE A 102 -29.60 -2.84 29.93
CA PHE A 102 -28.26 -3.37 29.73
C PHE A 102 -27.33 -2.24 29.25
N LEU A 103 -26.11 -2.23 29.80
CA LEU A 103 -25.06 -1.30 29.43
C LEU A 103 -23.76 -2.07 29.18
N ARG A 104 -23.12 -1.81 28.04
CA ARG A 104 -21.77 -2.27 27.68
C ARG A 104 -20.86 -1.09 27.37
N CYS A 105 -19.62 -1.14 27.83
CA CYS A 105 -18.57 -0.18 27.46
C CYS A 105 -17.18 -0.72 27.84
N ARG A 106 -16.14 -0.34 27.09
CA ARG A 106 -14.73 -0.67 27.40
C ARG A 106 -14.20 0.02 28.64
N SER A 107 -14.75 1.20 28.94
CA SER A 107 -14.38 2.01 30.09
C SER A 107 -15.60 2.27 30.98
N ALA A 108 -15.48 3.24 31.89
CA ALA A 108 -16.61 3.68 32.70
C ALA A 108 -17.68 4.31 31.81
N ALA A 109 -18.92 3.84 31.96
CA ALA A 109 -20.10 4.39 31.32
C ALA A 109 -21.25 4.47 32.32
N ARG A 110 -22.18 5.38 32.12
CA ARG A 110 -23.39 5.53 32.93
C ARG A 110 -24.56 5.92 32.06
N ILE A 111 -25.72 5.32 32.33
CA ILE A 111 -26.97 5.62 31.63
C ILE A 111 -28.00 6.19 32.60
N PHE A 112 -28.61 7.30 32.19
CA PHE A 112 -29.69 7.97 32.88
C PHE A 112 -30.99 7.84 32.08
N ILE A 113 -32.09 7.60 32.78
CA ILE A 113 -33.46 7.61 32.26
C ILE A 113 -34.24 8.67 33.07
N ASP A 114 -34.80 9.66 32.39
CA ASP A 114 -35.47 10.83 33.01
C ASP A 114 -34.61 11.52 34.10
N GLY A 115 -33.30 11.60 33.84
CA GLY A 115 -32.32 12.21 34.75
C GLY A 115 -31.92 11.34 35.95
N GLN A 116 -32.55 10.18 36.16
CA GLN A 116 -32.17 9.23 37.21
C GLN A 116 -31.14 8.24 36.68
N LEU A 117 -30.09 7.97 37.46
CA LEU A 117 -29.07 6.98 37.10
C LEU A 117 -29.69 5.58 37.12
N ALA A 118 -29.73 4.91 35.97
CA ALA A 118 -30.27 3.56 35.85
C ALA A 118 -29.20 2.48 36.10
N THR A 119 -28.00 2.62 35.50
CA THR A 119 -26.85 1.73 35.79
C THR A 119 -25.53 2.35 35.30
N GLU A 120 -24.41 1.77 35.71
CA GLU A 120 -23.06 2.20 35.33
C GLU A 120 -22.03 1.06 35.26
N THR A 121 -21.08 1.12 34.32
CA THR A 121 -19.90 0.26 34.27
C THR A 121 -18.72 0.92 34.99
N PRO A 122 -17.80 0.14 35.59
CA PRO A 122 -16.69 0.70 36.37
C PRO A 122 -15.60 1.31 35.48
N PHE A 123 -14.75 2.15 36.07
CA PHE A 123 -13.47 2.52 35.44
C PHE A 123 -12.57 1.29 35.34
N PRO A 124 -11.77 1.16 34.26
CA PRO A 124 -10.83 0.05 34.14
C PRO A 124 -9.86 0.02 35.32
N PRO A 125 -9.50 -1.17 35.84
CA PRO A 125 -8.49 -1.26 36.88
C PRO A 125 -7.14 -0.76 36.34
N LYS A 126 -6.31 -0.22 37.24
CA LYS A 126 -4.92 0.15 36.92
C LYS A 126 -4.17 -1.09 36.43
N SER A 127 -3.28 -0.93 35.45
CA SER A 127 -2.52 -2.03 34.88
C SER A 127 -1.35 -2.40 35.80
N GLY A 128 -1.08 -3.69 35.95
CA GLY A 128 0.07 -4.23 36.70
C GLY A 128 1.38 -4.19 35.90
N GLY A 129 1.41 -3.53 34.74
CA GLY A 129 2.61 -3.26 33.93
C GLY A 129 3.22 -4.44 33.15
N ASP A 130 3.20 -5.67 33.67
CA ASP A 130 4.04 -6.77 33.15
C ASP A 130 3.26 -7.94 32.51
N GLY A 131 1.93 -7.94 32.54
CA GLY A 131 1.09 -9.04 32.05
C GLY A 131 0.87 -10.17 33.06
N SER A 132 1.30 -9.98 34.32
CA SER A 132 1.05 -10.88 35.46
C SER A 132 -0.34 -10.77 36.06
N GLN A 133 -1.15 -9.79 35.59
CA GLN A 133 -2.48 -9.60 36.15
C GLN A 133 -3.28 -10.90 35.99
N LYS A 134 -3.76 -11.40 37.13
CA LYS A 134 -4.92 -12.29 37.17
C LYS A 134 -6.16 -11.46 36.92
N ASP A 135 -6.17 -10.65 35.87
CA ASP A 135 -7.41 -10.10 35.33
C ASP A 135 -8.14 -11.25 34.61
N THR A 136 -8.43 -12.28 35.41
CA THR A 136 -9.26 -13.45 35.14
C THR A 136 -10.71 -13.10 35.40
N GLN A 137 -11.04 -11.82 35.58
CA GLN A 137 -12.36 -11.34 35.22
C GLN A 137 -12.48 -11.52 33.71
N ARG A 138 -12.80 -12.76 33.28
CA ARG A 138 -13.98 -12.95 32.46
C ARG A 138 -15.01 -12.04 33.11
N LEU A 139 -15.15 -10.81 32.61
CA LEU A 139 -16.29 -9.97 32.95
C LEU A 139 -17.46 -10.91 32.80
N VAL A 140 -18.06 -11.25 33.93
CA VAL A 140 -18.92 -12.43 34.08
C VAL A 140 -19.85 -12.40 32.88
N ALA A 141 -19.62 -13.28 31.90
CA ALA A 141 -20.36 -13.22 30.65
C ALA A 141 -21.81 -13.36 31.07
N LEU A 142 -22.56 -12.27 30.96
CA LEU A 142 -23.92 -12.27 31.43
C LEU A 142 -24.65 -13.26 30.52
N ASP A 143 -25.30 -14.25 31.11
CA ASP A 143 -26.20 -15.10 30.34
C ASP A 143 -27.45 -14.28 30.03
N LEU A 144 -27.40 -13.61 28.88
CA LEU A 144 -28.44 -12.72 28.40
C LEU A 144 -29.50 -13.46 27.58
N GLY A 145 -29.43 -14.79 27.53
CA GLY A 145 -30.35 -15.64 26.80
C GLY A 145 -29.86 -16.00 25.39
N PRO A 146 -30.68 -16.79 24.66
CA PRO A 146 -30.28 -17.34 23.38
C PRO A 146 -30.14 -16.26 22.30
N GLY A 147 -29.05 -16.32 21.53
CA GLY A 147 -28.79 -15.43 20.40
C GLY A 147 -28.16 -14.08 20.76
N TYR A 148 -27.89 -13.82 22.04
CA TYR A 148 -27.19 -12.61 22.47
C TYR A 148 -25.77 -12.51 21.89
N ARG A 149 -25.32 -11.31 21.58
CA ARG A 149 -23.93 -11.07 21.19
C ARG A 149 -22.99 -11.07 22.39
N PHE A 150 -22.08 -12.03 22.53
CA PHE A 150 -21.05 -12.00 23.59
C PHE A 150 -20.18 -10.74 23.57
N ALA A 151 -19.66 -10.39 24.75
CA ALA A 151 -18.77 -9.25 24.92
C ALA A 151 -17.47 -9.45 24.12
N PRO A 152 -17.07 -8.45 23.31
CA PRO A 152 -15.72 -8.38 22.82
C PRO A 152 -14.70 -8.34 23.97
N ASN A 153 -13.46 -8.60 23.59
CA ASN A 153 -12.32 -8.65 24.49
C ASN A 153 -12.09 -7.30 25.19
N GLY A 154 -12.25 -7.26 26.53
CA GLY A 154 -11.98 -6.09 27.37
C GLY A 154 -13.16 -5.18 27.68
N GLU A 155 -14.40 -5.58 27.36
CA GLU A 155 -15.62 -4.79 27.55
C GLU A 155 -16.33 -5.11 28.88
N PHE A 156 -16.75 -4.08 29.63
CA PHE A 156 -17.53 -4.22 30.86
C PHE A 156 -19.03 -4.23 30.56
N GLU A 157 -19.77 -5.07 31.29
CA GLU A 157 -21.21 -5.26 31.13
C GLU A 157 -21.95 -5.08 32.46
N ARG A 158 -23.14 -4.49 32.41
CA ARG A 158 -24.04 -4.44 33.57
C ARG A 158 -25.50 -4.48 33.16
N ILE A 159 -26.31 -5.20 33.94
CA ILE A 159 -27.78 -5.16 33.88
C ILE A 159 -28.30 -4.51 35.15
N ALA A 160 -29.35 -3.72 35.04
CA ALA A 160 -30.14 -3.26 36.17
C ALA A 160 -31.65 -3.36 35.89
N PRO A 161 -32.49 -3.56 36.92
CA PRO A 161 -33.93 -3.38 36.78
C PRO A 161 -34.26 -1.92 36.45
N LEU A 162 -35.25 -1.71 35.60
CA LEU A 162 -35.78 -0.39 35.24
C LEU A 162 -37.31 -0.43 35.41
N HIS A 163 -37.86 0.44 36.25
CA HIS A 163 -39.31 0.55 36.43
C HIS A 163 -39.82 1.86 35.83
N LEU A 164 -40.75 1.76 34.88
CA LEU A 164 -41.39 2.91 34.25
C LEU A 164 -42.85 3.01 34.69
N PRO A 165 -43.28 4.16 35.27
CA PRO A 165 -44.61 4.29 35.88
C PRO A 165 -45.72 4.49 34.85
N LYS A 166 -45.39 4.89 33.61
CA LYS A 166 -46.35 5.16 32.54
C LYS A 166 -45.71 4.89 31.17
N ASP A 167 -46.56 4.61 30.19
CA ASP A 167 -46.15 4.57 28.79
C ASP A 167 -45.76 5.98 28.33
N GLY A 168 -44.75 6.08 27.49
CA GLY A 168 -44.48 7.32 26.77
C GLY A 168 -43.00 7.64 26.57
N PRO A 169 -42.71 8.90 26.19
CA PRO A 169 -41.35 9.35 25.97
C PRO A 169 -40.58 9.43 27.29
N VAL A 170 -39.38 8.87 27.30
CA VAL A 170 -38.38 9.03 28.36
C VAL A 170 -37.12 9.68 27.80
N ALA A 171 -36.48 10.55 28.58
CA ALA A 171 -35.19 11.13 28.23
C ALA A 171 -34.07 10.15 28.57
N VAL A 172 -33.34 9.68 27.56
CA VAL A 172 -32.20 8.77 27.72
C VAL A 172 -30.90 9.54 27.51
N LYS A 173 -29.99 9.44 28.48
CA LYS A 173 -28.62 9.96 28.38
C LYS A 173 -27.61 8.89 28.74
N LEU A 174 -26.73 8.55 27.83
CA LEU A 174 -25.58 7.67 28.04
C LEU A 174 -24.29 8.51 28.01
N GLU A 175 -23.43 8.36 29.01
CA GLU A 175 -22.09 8.96 29.04
C GLU A 175 -21.06 7.84 29.17
N ALA A 176 -20.03 7.86 28.33
CA ALA A 176 -18.96 6.85 28.31
C ALA A 176 -17.58 7.51 28.20
N PHE A 177 -16.65 7.11 29.06
CA PHE A 177 -15.26 7.52 28.95
C PHE A 177 -14.54 6.78 27.82
N VAL A 178 -13.60 7.47 27.19
CA VAL A 178 -12.70 6.92 26.17
C VAL A 178 -11.27 7.22 26.59
N GLY A 179 -10.44 6.17 26.64
CA GLY A 179 -9.09 6.26 27.18
C GLY A 179 -9.05 6.40 28.71
N GLY A 180 -8.17 7.27 29.21
CA GLY A 180 -7.87 7.44 30.63
C GLY A 180 -6.37 7.58 30.87
N ARG A 181 -5.93 7.50 32.12
CA ARG A 181 -4.51 7.62 32.47
C ARG A 181 -4.05 6.55 33.45
N GLU A 182 -2.80 6.15 33.29
CA GLU A 182 -2.04 5.38 34.26
C GLU A 182 -0.82 6.17 34.73
N GLY A 183 -0.93 6.78 35.90
CA GLY A 183 0.05 7.77 36.34
C GLY A 183 0.11 8.92 35.34
N LYS A 184 1.28 9.11 34.69
CA LYS A 184 1.46 10.13 33.65
C LYS A 184 1.20 9.61 32.23
N ALA A 185 1.06 8.31 32.04
CA ALA A 185 0.90 7.70 30.73
C ALA A 185 -0.58 7.72 30.29
N PRO A 186 -0.93 8.33 29.15
CA PRO A 186 -2.28 8.24 28.60
C PRO A 186 -2.56 6.83 28.10
N ARG A 187 -3.74 6.29 28.40
CA ARG A 187 -4.24 5.05 27.77
C ARG A 187 -4.68 5.35 26.34
N ARG A 188 -4.67 4.33 25.48
CA ARG A 188 -5.20 4.45 24.11
C ARG A 188 -6.68 4.84 24.10
N VAL A 189 -7.09 5.56 23.05
CA VAL A 189 -8.39 6.25 22.95
C VAL A 189 -9.39 5.52 22.03
N GLU A 190 -9.46 4.18 22.12
CA GLU A 190 -10.52 3.44 21.44
C GLU A 190 -11.77 3.31 22.31
N LEU A 191 -12.93 3.54 21.70
CA LEU A 191 -14.24 3.49 22.37
C LEU A 191 -14.59 2.08 22.86
N GLY A 192 -14.25 1.06 22.08
CA GLY A 192 -14.81 -0.27 22.25
C GLY A 192 -16.30 -0.32 21.94
N GLU A 193 -16.95 -1.43 22.27
CA GLU A 193 -18.37 -1.64 21.97
C GLU A 193 -19.24 -0.99 23.04
N THR A 194 -19.66 0.26 22.80
CA THR A 194 -20.51 1.03 23.71
C THR A 194 -21.98 0.87 23.33
N VAL A 195 -22.78 0.20 24.15
CA VAL A 195 -24.17 -0.15 23.85
C VAL A 195 -25.08 0.04 25.05
N ALA A 196 -26.26 0.62 24.83
CA ALA A 196 -27.39 0.56 25.76
C ALA A 196 -28.58 -0.17 25.12
N ALA A 197 -29.05 -1.23 25.78
CA ALA A 197 -30.17 -2.06 25.32
C ALA A 197 -31.20 -2.27 26.43
N ILE A 198 -32.41 -2.69 26.05
CA ILE A 198 -33.50 -2.98 26.97
C ILE A 198 -34.12 -4.34 26.65
N ALA A 199 -34.48 -5.07 27.71
CA ALA A 199 -35.39 -6.19 27.64
C ALA A 199 -36.71 -5.78 28.30
N LEU A 200 -37.80 -5.78 27.51
CA LEU A 200 -39.12 -5.41 27.98
C LEU A 200 -39.68 -6.44 28.97
N HIS A 201 -40.73 -6.05 29.69
CA HIS A 201 -41.33 -6.89 30.72
C HIS A 201 -41.82 -8.22 30.11
N GLY A 202 -41.44 -9.35 30.72
CA GLY A 202 -41.78 -10.69 30.22
C GLY A 202 -41.02 -11.14 28.97
N GLY A 203 -40.13 -10.29 28.41
CA GLY A 203 -39.30 -10.61 27.25
C GLY A 203 -37.88 -11.05 27.61
N ASN A 204 -37.32 -11.93 26.77
CA ASN A 204 -35.92 -12.37 26.83
C ASN A 204 -35.06 -11.80 25.69
N GLU A 205 -35.65 -11.04 24.77
CA GLU A 205 -34.92 -10.38 23.70
C GLU A 205 -34.36 -9.04 24.18
N TRP A 206 -33.08 -8.80 23.91
CA TRP A 206 -32.43 -7.51 24.11
C TRP A 206 -32.49 -6.69 22.83
N ARG A 207 -33.08 -5.50 22.91
CA ARG A 207 -33.11 -4.55 21.79
C ARG A 207 -32.31 -3.31 22.14
N VAL A 208 -31.42 -2.90 21.24
CA VAL A 208 -30.68 -1.64 21.41
C VAL A 208 -31.66 -0.48 21.43
N LEU A 209 -31.52 0.44 22.38
CA LEU A 209 -32.41 1.60 22.50
C LEU A 209 -32.32 2.47 21.24
N SER A 210 -33.46 2.90 20.71
CA SER A 210 -33.53 3.87 19.61
C SER A 210 -34.71 4.84 19.79
N PRO A 211 -34.63 6.08 19.28
CA PRO A 211 -35.69 7.08 19.47
C PRO A 211 -37.00 6.75 18.73
N ASP A 212 -36.87 6.16 17.55
CA ASP A 212 -37.94 5.81 16.62
C ASP A 212 -38.58 4.43 16.90
N GLY A 213 -38.11 3.73 17.93
CA GLY A 213 -38.55 2.36 18.25
C GLY A 213 -38.05 1.28 17.28
N SER A 214 -37.24 1.62 16.28
CA SER A 214 -36.66 0.67 15.31
C SER A 214 -35.42 -0.08 15.83
N GLY A 215 -35.11 0.05 17.12
CA GLY A 215 -34.02 -0.60 17.82
C GLY A 215 -33.90 -2.07 17.43
N PHE A 216 -32.69 -2.51 17.09
CA PHE A 216 -32.46 -3.84 16.55
C PHE A 216 -32.19 -4.86 17.67
N ALA A 217 -32.46 -6.14 17.38
CA ALA A 217 -32.11 -7.24 18.27
C ALA A 217 -30.59 -7.30 18.44
N TYR A 218 -30.11 -7.28 19.68
CA TYR A 218 -28.68 -7.23 19.98
C TYR A 218 -28.04 -8.63 19.92
N THR A 219 -28.03 -9.15 18.70
CA THR A 219 -27.42 -10.42 18.28
C THR A 219 -26.19 -10.13 17.40
N ASP A 220 -25.39 -11.15 17.07
CA ASP A 220 -24.24 -10.96 16.17
C ASP A 220 -24.65 -10.43 14.78
N ASP A 221 -25.74 -10.95 14.21
CA ASP A 221 -26.26 -10.52 12.90
C ASP A 221 -26.83 -9.09 12.96
N GLY A 222 -27.63 -8.80 13.99
CA GLY A 222 -28.22 -7.47 14.20
C GLY A 222 -27.14 -6.41 14.38
N TRP A 223 -26.11 -6.74 15.17
CA TRP A 223 -24.95 -5.89 15.38
C TRP A 223 -24.13 -5.68 14.11
N ALA A 224 -23.81 -6.75 13.37
CA ALA A 224 -23.04 -6.65 12.14
C ALA A 224 -23.74 -5.74 11.11
N ALA A 225 -25.05 -5.90 10.93
CA ALA A 225 -25.84 -5.08 10.02
C ALA A 225 -25.89 -3.60 10.46
N TYR A 226 -26.03 -3.33 11.76
CA TYR A 226 -25.98 -1.97 12.30
C TYR A 226 -24.60 -1.34 12.11
N ARG A 227 -23.54 -2.03 12.54
CA ARG A 227 -22.15 -1.59 12.46
C ARG A 227 -21.77 -1.20 11.05
N GLU A 228 -22.13 -2.00 10.05
CA GLU A 228 -21.86 -1.69 8.64
C GLU A 228 -22.52 -0.36 8.20
N ARG A 229 -23.79 -0.14 8.56
CA ARG A 229 -24.50 1.11 8.23
C ARG A 229 -23.87 2.32 8.94
N THR A 230 -23.60 2.19 10.24
CA THR A 230 -23.03 3.25 11.06
C THR A 230 -21.60 3.59 10.64
N HIS A 231 -20.78 2.59 10.26
CA HIS A 231 -19.44 2.82 9.74
C HIS A 231 -19.46 3.62 8.44
N ARG A 232 -20.36 3.28 7.50
CA ARG A 232 -20.55 4.08 6.28
C ARG A 232 -20.97 5.52 6.58
N GLN A 233 -21.78 5.75 7.61
CA GLN A 233 -22.16 7.09 8.03
C GLN A 233 -20.96 7.86 8.61
N ILE A 234 -20.17 7.22 9.48
CA ILE A 234 -18.94 7.80 10.04
C ILE A 234 -17.92 8.11 8.94
N ASP A 235 -17.72 7.21 7.97
CA ASP A 235 -16.77 7.43 6.86
C ASP A 235 -17.17 8.63 6.00
N ARG A 236 -18.48 8.84 5.78
CA ARG A 236 -18.99 10.05 5.10
C ARG A 236 -18.70 11.30 5.93
N LEU A 237 -18.93 11.26 7.23
CA LEU A 237 -18.63 12.38 8.14
C LEU A 237 -17.13 12.70 8.17
N GLU A 238 -16.27 11.69 8.24
CA GLU A 238 -14.82 11.83 8.18
C GLU A 238 -14.39 12.46 6.85
N ALA A 239 -14.94 12.00 5.71
CA ALA A 239 -14.64 12.58 4.41
C ALA A 239 -15.04 14.05 4.31
N ILE A 240 -16.23 14.43 4.81
CA ILE A 240 -16.70 15.82 4.85
C ILE A 240 -15.79 16.66 5.75
N THR A 241 -15.55 16.21 6.97
CA THR A 241 -14.72 16.93 7.97
C THR A 241 -13.31 17.13 7.45
N ARG A 242 -12.68 16.07 6.93
CA ARG A 242 -11.33 16.14 6.37
C ARG A 242 -11.24 17.14 5.22
N ARG A 243 -12.17 17.09 4.25
CA ARG A 243 -12.19 18.03 3.12
C ARG A 243 -12.43 19.46 3.57
N SER A 244 -13.31 19.67 4.55
CA SER A 244 -13.54 20.99 5.15
C SER A 244 -12.28 21.53 5.83
N ARG A 245 -11.57 20.71 6.60
CA ARG A 245 -10.31 21.09 7.25
C ARG A 245 -9.19 21.33 6.26
N ARG A 246 -9.21 20.62 5.12
CA ARG A 246 -8.25 20.80 4.03
C ARG A 246 -8.33 22.19 3.39
N ALA A 247 -9.52 22.80 3.37
CA ALA A 247 -9.74 24.11 2.79
C ALA A 247 -8.88 25.22 3.44
N SER A 248 -8.39 25.01 4.68
CA SER A 248 -7.55 25.98 5.37
C SER A 248 -6.23 26.30 4.66
N SER A 249 -5.77 25.44 3.75
CA SER A 249 -4.54 25.65 2.97
C SER A 249 -4.78 25.74 1.46
N ASP A 250 -6.02 25.81 0.99
CA ASP A 250 -6.32 25.82 -0.45
C ASP A 250 -5.78 27.06 -1.16
N ALA A 251 -5.79 28.23 -0.51
CA ALA A 251 -5.20 29.46 -1.06
C ALA A 251 -3.70 29.29 -1.38
N LEU A 252 -2.95 28.67 -0.46
CA LEU A 252 -1.54 28.34 -0.65
C LEU A 252 -1.35 27.41 -1.86
N TRP A 253 -2.18 26.38 -1.97
CA TRP A 253 -2.07 25.41 -3.04
C TRP A 253 -2.49 25.95 -4.40
N GLN A 254 -3.49 26.84 -4.45
CA GLN A 254 -3.88 27.56 -5.66
C GLN A 254 -2.73 28.44 -6.16
N GLU A 255 -2.04 29.15 -5.27
CA GLU A 255 -0.87 29.94 -5.65
C GLU A 255 0.28 29.05 -6.16
N ARG A 256 0.53 27.91 -5.52
CA ARG A 256 1.50 26.92 -6.02
C ARG A 256 1.12 26.38 -7.39
N ARG A 257 -0.17 26.11 -7.65
CA ARG A 257 -0.64 25.74 -8.99
C ARG A 257 -0.37 26.85 -10.00
N ALA A 258 -0.72 28.10 -9.67
CA ALA A 258 -0.48 29.24 -10.55
C ALA A 258 1.01 29.45 -10.85
N ALA A 259 1.88 29.19 -9.87
CA ALA A 259 3.33 29.23 -10.06
C ALA A 259 3.83 28.12 -11.00
N ALA A 260 3.33 26.89 -10.84
CA ALA A 260 3.65 25.79 -11.76
C ALA A 260 3.19 26.10 -13.20
N GLN A 261 2.01 26.70 -13.39
CA GLN A 261 1.55 27.12 -14.71
C GLN A 261 2.42 28.22 -15.33
N ARG A 262 2.88 29.19 -14.52
CA ARG A 262 3.81 30.22 -14.98
C ARG A 262 5.15 29.64 -15.40
N TRP A 263 5.67 28.68 -14.64
CA TRP A 263 6.89 27.96 -14.99
C TRP A 263 6.70 27.19 -16.31
N LEU A 264 5.61 26.41 -16.45
CA LEU A 264 5.29 25.69 -17.69
C LEU A 264 5.14 26.60 -18.92
N ALA A 265 4.72 27.86 -18.74
CA ALA A 265 4.56 28.81 -19.84
C ALA A 265 5.89 29.33 -20.39
N VAL A 266 6.97 29.31 -19.59
CA VAL A 266 8.30 29.78 -19.98
C VAL A 266 9.29 28.64 -20.24
N THR A 267 8.99 27.43 -19.74
CA THR A 267 9.77 26.23 -20.02
C THR A 267 9.44 25.68 -21.41
N PRO A 268 10.44 25.44 -22.29
CA PRO A 268 10.21 24.86 -23.61
C PRO A 268 9.43 23.54 -23.53
N ALA A 269 8.30 23.46 -24.24
CA ALA A 269 7.51 22.25 -24.29
C ALA A 269 8.17 21.18 -25.17
N GLU A 270 8.16 19.93 -24.72
CA GLU A 270 8.60 18.81 -25.54
C GLU A 270 7.59 18.59 -26.70
N PRO A 271 8.01 18.66 -27.97
CA PRO A 271 7.09 18.55 -29.10
C PRO A 271 6.59 17.12 -29.30
N LEU A 272 5.32 16.97 -29.67
CA LEU A 272 4.77 15.66 -30.04
C LEU A 272 5.33 15.19 -31.39
N PRO A 273 5.97 14.01 -31.48
CA PRO A 273 6.54 13.51 -32.73
C PRO A 273 5.49 13.28 -33.80
N THR A 274 5.76 13.60 -35.06
CA THR A 274 4.85 13.28 -36.17
C THR A 274 4.82 11.76 -36.40
N ALA A 275 3.69 11.11 -36.11
CA ALA A 275 3.52 9.66 -36.26
C ALA A 275 2.06 9.32 -36.62
N ALA A 276 1.82 8.10 -37.10
CA ALA A 276 0.49 7.64 -37.53
C ALA A 276 -0.50 7.47 -36.36
N ALA A 277 0.00 7.12 -35.16
CA ALA A 277 -0.83 6.99 -33.98
C ALA A 277 -1.44 8.34 -33.57
N THR A 278 -2.70 8.31 -33.14
CA THR A 278 -3.41 9.50 -32.66
C THR A 278 -3.10 9.80 -31.19
N HIS A 279 -2.83 8.76 -30.40
CA HIS A 279 -2.57 8.89 -28.97
C HIS A 279 -1.13 9.36 -28.69
N PRO A 280 -0.91 10.37 -27.83
CA PRO A 280 0.41 11.00 -27.63
C PRO A 280 1.53 10.02 -27.23
N ILE A 281 1.28 9.12 -26.27
CA ILE A 281 2.26 8.12 -25.83
C ILE A 281 2.71 7.24 -26.99
N ASP A 282 1.76 6.80 -27.82
CA ASP A 282 2.03 5.90 -28.93
C ASP A 282 2.81 6.61 -30.03
N ARG A 283 2.63 7.92 -30.22
CA ARG A 283 3.44 8.72 -31.15
C ARG A 283 4.93 8.71 -30.78
N PHE A 284 5.27 8.82 -29.49
CA PHE A 284 6.66 8.73 -29.03
C PHE A 284 7.24 7.32 -29.20
N ILE A 285 6.48 6.29 -28.83
CA ILE A 285 6.91 4.89 -28.96
C ILE A 285 7.13 4.55 -30.44
N ASP A 286 6.20 4.91 -31.32
CA ASP A 286 6.28 4.65 -32.76
C ASP A 286 7.45 5.41 -33.40
N ALA A 287 7.68 6.66 -32.99
CA ALA A 287 8.83 7.44 -33.45
C ALA A 287 10.17 6.81 -33.04
N LYS A 288 10.29 6.33 -31.79
CA LYS A 288 11.50 5.63 -31.33
C LYS A 288 11.70 4.31 -32.08
N LEU A 289 10.62 3.55 -32.29
CA LEU A 289 10.65 2.31 -33.06
C LEU A 289 11.07 2.56 -34.52
N ALA A 290 10.53 3.59 -35.17
CA ALA A 290 10.90 3.98 -36.53
C ALA A 290 12.37 4.41 -36.62
N SER A 291 12.86 5.19 -35.66
CA SER A 291 14.26 5.61 -35.58
C SER A 291 15.21 4.42 -35.45
N LEU A 292 14.92 3.47 -34.55
CA LEU A 292 15.74 2.26 -34.39
C LEU A 292 15.71 1.35 -35.62
N LYS A 293 14.56 1.23 -36.29
CA LYS A 293 14.48 0.51 -37.57
C LYS A 293 15.36 1.13 -38.65
N ALA A 294 15.43 2.46 -38.73
CA ALA A 294 16.28 3.16 -39.69
C ALA A 294 17.78 3.03 -39.37
N GLN A 295 18.15 2.84 -38.11
CA GLN A 295 19.53 2.63 -37.66
C GLN A 295 20.04 1.20 -37.90
N GLN A 296 19.14 0.24 -38.12
CA GLN A 296 19.53 -1.13 -38.46
C GLN A 296 19.69 -1.30 -39.97
N PRO A 297 20.78 -1.94 -40.45
CA PRO A 297 20.93 -2.25 -41.86
C PRO A 297 19.78 -3.15 -42.34
N THR A 298 19.27 -2.90 -43.55
CA THR A 298 18.21 -3.69 -44.17
C THR A 298 18.66 -5.13 -44.31
N ARG A 299 18.18 -6.01 -43.41
CA ARG A 299 18.53 -7.44 -43.41
C ARG A 299 17.89 -8.12 -44.63
N ASN A 300 18.72 -8.68 -45.51
CA ASN A 300 18.25 -9.66 -46.50
C ASN A 300 17.92 -10.96 -45.76
N PRO A 301 16.69 -11.51 -45.85
CA PRO A 301 16.27 -12.68 -45.07
C PRO A 301 17.12 -13.94 -45.29
N SER A 302 17.83 -14.02 -46.42
CA SER A 302 18.72 -15.12 -46.80
C SER A 302 20.14 -15.03 -46.22
N ASP A 303 20.49 -13.92 -45.56
CA ASP A 303 21.84 -13.72 -45.02
C ASP A 303 21.93 -14.25 -43.57
N THR A 304 22.46 -15.46 -43.43
CA THR A 304 22.73 -16.12 -42.14
C THR A 304 23.94 -15.54 -41.41
N GLN A 305 24.62 -14.53 -41.97
CA GLN A 305 25.88 -13.97 -41.44
C GLN A 305 25.77 -12.54 -40.87
N SER A 306 24.56 -11.96 -40.75
CA SER A 306 24.36 -10.61 -40.20
C SER A 306 24.70 -10.52 -38.71
N ILE A 307 25.50 -9.52 -38.30
CA ILE A 307 25.90 -9.29 -36.91
C ILE A 307 24.87 -8.42 -36.19
N ASP A 308 24.48 -8.82 -34.99
CA ASP A 308 23.64 -8.01 -34.10
C ASP A 308 24.48 -7.46 -32.95
N PHE A 309 24.38 -6.15 -32.70
CA PHE A 309 25.20 -5.49 -31.69
C PHE A 309 24.95 -6.03 -30.28
N PHE A 310 23.68 -6.22 -29.86
CA PHE A 310 23.36 -6.64 -28.50
C PHE A 310 23.62 -8.13 -28.26
N ARG A 311 23.42 -8.98 -29.28
CA ARG A 311 23.66 -10.42 -29.21
C ARG A 311 25.14 -10.78 -29.34
N ASP A 312 25.84 -10.20 -30.32
CA ASP A 312 27.16 -10.68 -30.74
C ASP A 312 28.32 -9.79 -30.24
N ILE A 313 28.13 -8.46 -30.25
CA ILE A 313 29.25 -7.50 -30.03
C ILE A 313 29.31 -6.99 -28.60
N LYS A 314 28.18 -6.59 -28.02
CA LYS A 314 28.12 -6.02 -26.68
C LYS A 314 28.68 -6.99 -25.61
N PRO A 315 28.32 -8.29 -25.58
CA PRO A 315 28.91 -9.22 -24.62
C PRO A 315 30.43 -9.37 -24.79
N LEU A 316 30.92 -9.29 -26.03
CA LEU A 316 32.34 -9.35 -26.35
C LEU A 316 33.09 -8.12 -25.82
N LEU A 317 32.57 -6.91 -26.06
CA LEU A 317 33.14 -5.68 -25.53
C LEU A 317 33.14 -5.68 -24.00
N ASP A 318 32.01 -6.04 -23.38
CA ASP A 318 31.86 -6.09 -21.93
C ASP A 318 32.87 -7.03 -21.26
N SER A 319 33.08 -8.22 -21.84
CA SER A 319 33.94 -9.26 -21.25
C SER A 319 35.42 -9.13 -21.59
N ARG A 320 35.78 -8.60 -22.76
CA ARG A 320 37.18 -8.57 -23.25
C ARG A 320 37.81 -7.19 -23.24
N CYS A 321 37.02 -6.12 -23.29
CA CYS A 321 37.53 -4.78 -23.59
C CYS A 321 37.28 -3.76 -22.48
N LEU A 322 36.07 -3.72 -21.92
CA LEU A 322 35.62 -2.60 -21.11
C LEU A 322 36.23 -2.51 -19.71
N GLU A 323 36.87 -3.57 -19.21
CA GLU A 323 37.60 -3.50 -17.93
C GLU A 323 38.73 -2.44 -17.99
N CYS A 324 39.46 -2.37 -19.11
CA CYS A 324 40.57 -1.43 -19.29
C CYS A 324 40.19 -0.17 -20.09
N HIS A 325 39.08 -0.21 -20.83
CA HIS A 325 38.71 0.83 -21.80
C HIS A 325 37.38 1.54 -21.51
N ARG A 326 36.93 1.53 -20.25
CA ARG A 326 35.74 2.27 -19.79
C ARG A 326 36.13 3.52 -18.99
N GLY A 327 35.36 4.59 -19.16
CA GLY A 327 35.45 5.80 -18.34
C GLY A 327 36.71 6.65 -18.55
N GLU A 328 36.91 7.63 -17.66
CA GLU A 328 37.93 8.68 -17.82
C GLU A 328 39.37 8.22 -17.61
N LYS A 329 39.59 7.09 -16.94
CA LYS A 329 40.93 6.50 -16.69
C LYS A 329 41.26 5.34 -17.63
N SER A 330 40.69 5.36 -18.83
CA SER A 330 40.90 4.32 -19.84
C SER A 330 42.36 4.27 -20.34
N LYS A 331 42.87 3.05 -20.57
CA LYS A 331 44.24 2.86 -21.06
C LYS A 331 44.43 3.44 -22.46
N GLY A 332 45.56 4.12 -22.67
CA GLY A 332 45.87 4.76 -23.95
C GLY A 332 44.95 5.93 -24.33
N GLY A 333 44.12 6.41 -23.40
CA GLY A 333 43.07 7.40 -23.68
C GLY A 333 41.94 6.86 -24.59
N LEU A 334 41.88 5.54 -24.79
CA LEU A 334 40.93 4.91 -25.70
C LEU A 334 39.70 4.42 -24.92
N ARG A 335 38.54 4.98 -25.24
CA ARG A 335 37.24 4.53 -24.72
C ARG A 335 36.49 3.68 -25.74
N LEU A 336 36.00 2.53 -25.30
CA LEU A 336 35.28 1.56 -26.15
C LEU A 336 33.81 1.38 -25.75
N ASP A 337 33.29 2.26 -24.90
CA ASP A 337 31.94 2.17 -24.29
C ASP A 337 30.87 3.02 -25.02
N SER A 338 31.23 3.66 -26.13
CA SER A 338 30.30 4.39 -27.01
C SER A 338 30.81 4.42 -28.44
N ARG A 339 29.90 4.49 -29.41
CA ARG A 339 30.23 4.58 -30.83
C ARG A 339 31.10 5.80 -31.13
N GLU A 340 30.76 6.95 -30.55
CA GLU A 340 31.49 8.21 -30.73
C GLU A 340 32.92 8.09 -30.23
N SER A 341 33.13 7.42 -29.09
CA SER A 341 34.47 7.22 -28.54
C SER A 341 35.32 6.26 -29.39
N LEU A 342 34.73 5.20 -29.96
CA LEU A 342 35.44 4.33 -30.90
C LEU A 342 35.90 5.09 -32.15
N LEU A 343 35.05 5.99 -32.66
CA LEU A 343 35.36 6.80 -33.84
C LEU A 343 36.37 7.91 -33.53
N ALA A 344 36.29 8.54 -32.36
CA ALA A 344 37.27 9.52 -31.90
C ALA A 344 38.65 8.89 -31.67
N GLY A 345 38.68 7.65 -31.18
CA GLY A 345 39.90 6.88 -30.98
C GLY A 345 40.72 7.30 -29.77
N GLY A 346 41.96 6.81 -29.70
CA GLY A 346 42.89 7.04 -28.60
C GLY A 346 44.14 7.82 -29.05
N LYS A 347 45.22 7.71 -28.27
CA LYS A 347 46.51 8.36 -28.59
C LYS A 347 47.12 7.94 -29.93
N THR A 348 46.67 6.83 -30.52
CA THR A 348 47.14 6.28 -31.80
C THR A 348 46.22 6.60 -32.98
N GLY A 349 45.18 7.43 -32.79
CA GLY A 349 44.19 7.76 -33.81
C GLY A 349 42.87 7.00 -33.66
N PRO A 350 41.96 7.07 -34.66
CA PRO A 350 40.65 6.42 -34.64
C PRO A 350 40.77 4.91 -34.38
N ALA A 351 39.97 4.38 -33.45
CA ALA A 351 40.00 2.94 -33.16
C ALA A 351 39.32 2.12 -34.25
N VAL A 352 38.34 2.71 -34.94
CA VAL A 352 37.62 2.09 -36.05
C VAL A 352 37.58 3.01 -37.26
N VAL A 353 37.86 2.43 -38.43
CA VAL A 353 37.55 2.99 -39.74
C VAL A 353 36.30 2.29 -40.26
N ILE A 354 35.19 3.02 -40.35
CA ILE A 354 33.88 2.46 -40.74
C ILE A 354 34.00 1.78 -42.10
N GLY A 355 33.54 0.53 -42.20
CA GLY A 355 33.56 -0.25 -43.44
C GLY A 355 34.88 -0.98 -43.74
N ASP A 356 35.97 -0.65 -43.05
CA ASP A 356 37.30 -1.23 -43.29
C ASP A 356 37.95 -1.76 -42.00
N PRO A 357 37.71 -3.04 -41.67
CA PRO A 357 38.32 -3.67 -40.50
C PRO A 357 39.84 -3.69 -40.56
N SER A 358 40.43 -3.86 -41.76
CA SER A 358 41.89 -3.98 -41.92
C SER A 358 42.66 -2.69 -41.59
N ARG A 359 41.99 -1.54 -41.72
CA ARG A 359 42.51 -0.22 -41.34
C ARG A 359 42.08 0.23 -39.94
N SER A 360 41.28 -0.57 -39.24
CA SER A 360 40.81 -0.26 -37.89
C SER A 360 41.83 -0.70 -36.86
N GLU A 361 42.35 0.25 -36.08
CA GLU A 361 43.38 -0.02 -35.05
C GLU A 361 42.91 -1.07 -34.04
N ILE A 362 41.62 -1.10 -33.69
CA ILE A 362 41.06 -2.13 -32.81
C ILE A 362 41.25 -3.55 -33.38
N PHE A 363 41.10 -3.71 -34.69
CA PHE A 363 41.25 -5.00 -35.36
C PHE A 363 42.72 -5.40 -35.43
N LEU A 364 43.60 -4.47 -35.79
CA LEU A 364 45.05 -4.68 -35.83
C LEU A 364 45.60 -5.10 -34.46
N ARG A 365 45.09 -4.52 -33.37
CA ARG A 365 45.50 -4.83 -32.00
C ARG A 365 45.01 -6.19 -31.50
N ILE A 366 43.80 -6.62 -31.85
CA ILE A 366 43.29 -7.95 -31.43
C ILE A 366 43.89 -9.10 -32.26
N THR A 367 44.42 -8.83 -33.46
CA THR A 367 45.07 -9.83 -34.32
C THR A 367 46.59 -9.75 -34.33
N HIS A 368 47.20 -8.97 -33.43
CA HIS A 368 48.64 -8.75 -33.43
C HIS A 368 49.41 -10.03 -33.06
N GLY A 369 50.55 -10.29 -33.74
CA GLY A 369 51.35 -11.51 -33.52
C GLY A 369 52.28 -11.47 -32.30
N ASP A 370 52.59 -10.28 -31.79
CA ASP A 370 53.39 -10.11 -30.56
C ASP A 370 52.48 -10.16 -29.32
N ALA A 371 52.79 -11.07 -28.40
CA ALA A 371 52.08 -11.26 -27.13
C ALA A 371 52.08 -10.01 -26.22
N ASN A 372 53.02 -9.08 -26.41
CA ASN A 372 53.06 -7.82 -25.64
C ASN A 372 52.21 -6.70 -26.25
N GLU A 373 51.80 -6.84 -27.52
CA GLU A 373 51.03 -5.84 -28.24
C GLU A 373 49.60 -6.29 -28.58
N VAL A 374 49.32 -7.58 -28.50
CA VAL A 374 47.99 -8.15 -28.70
C VAL A 374 47.04 -7.77 -27.56
N MET A 375 45.80 -7.46 -27.91
CA MET A 375 44.74 -7.13 -26.96
C MET A 375 43.71 -8.27 -26.88
N PRO A 376 43.24 -8.66 -25.67
CA PRO A 376 43.62 -8.12 -24.36
C PRO A 376 45.02 -8.61 -23.90
N PRO A 377 45.78 -7.79 -23.15
CA PRO A 377 47.16 -8.11 -22.72
C PRO A 377 47.20 -9.06 -21.50
N LYS A 378 46.03 -9.36 -20.92
CA LYS A 378 45.83 -10.31 -19.83
C LYS A 378 44.61 -11.16 -20.17
N GLY A 379 44.73 -12.47 -19.99
CA GLY A 379 43.71 -13.44 -20.38
C GLY A 379 43.93 -14.02 -21.78
N ASP A 380 43.01 -14.86 -22.22
CA ASP A 380 43.09 -15.50 -23.54
C ASP A 380 42.82 -14.48 -24.66
N PRO A 381 43.59 -14.52 -25.77
CA PRO A 381 43.27 -13.77 -26.99
C PRO A 381 41.86 -14.08 -27.50
N LEU A 382 41.29 -13.14 -28.27
CA LEU A 382 40.00 -13.38 -28.93
C LEU A 382 40.13 -14.59 -29.87
N SER A 383 39.12 -15.46 -29.84
CA SER A 383 38.99 -16.55 -30.79
C SER A 383 38.81 -16.03 -32.23
N THR A 384 39.04 -16.90 -33.21
CA THR A 384 38.79 -16.59 -34.62
C THR A 384 37.34 -16.17 -34.86
N ALA A 385 36.37 -16.80 -34.16
CA ALA A 385 34.96 -16.45 -34.26
C ALA A 385 34.66 -15.04 -33.73
N GLU A 386 35.17 -14.68 -32.55
CA GLU A 386 35.01 -13.34 -31.94
C GLU A 386 35.67 -12.26 -32.82
N THR A 387 36.84 -12.56 -33.40
CA THR A 387 37.55 -11.66 -34.33
C THR A 387 36.73 -11.43 -35.60
N ILE A 388 36.15 -12.49 -36.19
CA ILE A 388 35.28 -12.39 -37.37
C ILE A 388 34.02 -11.57 -37.04
N GLN A 389 33.45 -11.72 -35.85
CA GLN A 389 32.28 -10.93 -35.42
C GLN A 389 32.61 -9.43 -35.39
N LEU A 390 33.72 -9.03 -34.77
CA LEU A 390 34.16 -7.63 -34.74
C LEU A 390 34.47 -7.08 -36.13
N ALA A 391 35.17 -7.85 -36.98
CA ALA A 391 35.45 -7.42 -38.35
C ALA A 391 34.16 -7.17 -39.14
N ARG A 392 33.20 -8.11 -39.08
CA ARG A 392 31.91 -7.96 -39.77
C ARG A 392 31.11 -6.78 -39.25
N TRP A 393 31.12 -6.55 -37.94
CA TRP A 393 30.45 -5.41 -37.33
C TRP A 393 31.01 -4.07 -37.83
N ILE A 394 32.34 -3.95 -37.92
CA ILE A 394 33.00 -2.77 -38.50
C ILE A 394 32.64 -2.62 -39.99
N GLN A 395 32.68 -3.72 -40.74
CA GLN A 395 32.34 -3.75 -42.17
C GLN A 395 30.88 -3.33 -42.44
N GLN A 396 29.97 -3.68 -41.53
CA GLN A 396 28.54 -3.35 -41.62
C GLN A 396 28.20 -1.90 -41.22
N GLY A 397 29.21 -1.03 -41.07
CA GLY A 397 28.97 0.38 -40.78
C GLY A 397 28.95 0.72 -39.29
N LEU A 398 29.42 -0.19 -38.43
CA LEU A 398 29.44 -0.03 -36.97
C LEU A 398 28.05 0.27 -36.37
N PRO A 399 27.02 -0.56 -36.63
CA PRO A 399 25.69 -0.35 -36.08
C PRO A 399 25.74 -0.43 -34.55
N TRP A 400 25.33 0.64 -33.88
CA TRP A 400 25.30 0.77 -32.42
C TRP A 400 23.93 1.34 -32.01
N PRO A 401 22.84 0.56 -32.12
CA PRO A 401 21.55 1.03 -31.68
C PRO A 401 21.54 1.24 -30.15
N ASP A 402 20.90 2.31 -29.69
CA ASP A 402 20.84 2.64 -28.25
C ASP A 402 20.06 1.57 -27.45
N LEU A 403 19.15 0.86 -28.10
CA LEU A 403 18.28 -0.15 -27.51
C LEU A 403 18.12 -1.36 -28.45
N PRO A 404 17.96 -2.58 -27.91
CA PRO A 404 17.70 -3.75 -28.73
C PRO A 404 16.33 -3.67 -29.39
N LEU A 405 16.28 -3.89 -30.70
CA LEU A 405 15.02 -4.04 -31.43
C LEU A 405 14.56 -5.51 -31.36
N VAL A 406 14.00 -5.89 -30.21
CA VAL A 406 13.57 -7.28 -29.96
C VAL A 406 12.42 -7.68 -30.88
N ARG A 407 11.48 -6.75 -31.12
CA ARG A 407 10.37 -6.91 -32.05
C ARG A 407 10.33 -5.77 -33.05
N ARG A 408 10.13 -6.11 -34.32
CA ARG A 408 10.01 -5.11 -35.40
C ARG A 408 8.62 -4.47 -35.44
N GLU A 409 7.59 -5.14 -34.95
CA GLU A 409 6.22 -4.62 -34.99
C GLU A 409 5.61 -4.69 -33.60
N ALA A 410 4.69 -3.78 -33.27
CA ALA A 410 3.94 -3.90 -32.03
C ALA A 410 3.02 -5.12 -32.03
N ALA A 411 2.80 -5.71 -30.86
CA ALA A 411 1.75 -6.69 -30.63
C ALA A 411 0.38 -6.06 -30.88
N PRO A 412 -0.59 -6.85 -31.38
CA PRO A 412 -1.96 -6.37 -31.51
C PRO A 412 -2.55 -6.07 -30.12
N PRO A 413 -3.64 -5.30 -30.03
CA PRO A 413 -4.38 -5.15 -28.79
C PRO A 413 -4.83 -6.52 -28.23
N THR A 414 -4.81 -6.65 -26.91
CA THR A 414 -5.32 -7.82 -26.19
C THR A 414 -6.84 -7.91 -26.33
N ASP A 415 -7.40 -9.12 -26.21
CA ASP A 415 -8.86 -9.33 -26.19
C ASP A 415 -9.51 -8.68 -24.95
N ASP A 416 -10.83 -8.61 -24.96
CA ASP A 416 -11.60 -7.89 -23.95
C ASP A 416 -11.53 -8.52 -22.55
N LEU A 417 -11.47 -9.85 -22.45
CA LEU A 417 -11.42 -10.54 -21.16
C LEU A 417 -10.05 -10.37 -20.49
N SER A 418 -8.96 -10.51 -21.26
CA SER A 418 -7.63 -10.14 -20.80
C SER A 418 -7.51 -8.65 -20.47
N PHE A 419 -8.12 -7.76 -21.27
CA PHE A 419 -8.12 -6.31 -20.98
C PHE A 419 -8.80 -6.00 -19.65
N ILE A 420 -10.03 -6.48 -19.41
CA ILE A 420 -10.74 -6.18 -18.16
C ILE A 420 -10.05 -6.79 -16.94
N ARG A 421 -9.48 -8.00 -17.07
CA ARG A 421 -8.67 -8.62 -16.01
C ARG A 421 -7.50 -7.73 -15.64
N ARG A 422 -6.70 -7.33 -16.62
CA ARG A 422 -5.50 -6.52 -16.44
C ARG A 422 -5.81 -5.17 -15.83
N VAL A 423 -6.76 -4.43 -16.42
CA VAL A 423 -7.07 -3.07 -15.98
C VAL A 423 -7.65 -3.06 -14.57
N THR A 424 -8.53 -4.00 -14.23
CA THR A 424 -9.12 -4.07 -12.87
C THR A 424 -8.07 -4.41 -11.82
N LEU A 425 -7.18 -5.37 -12.11
CA LEU A 425 -6.06 -5.68 -11.21
C LEU A 425 -5.10 -4.50 -11.04
N ASP A 426 -4.81 -3.76 -12.11
CA ASP A 426 -3.91 -2.61 -12.09
C ASP A 426 -4.49 -1.40 -11.35
N THR A 427 -5.80 -1.16 -11.46
CA THR A 427 -6.46 0.01 -10.87
C THR A 427 -7.03 -0.24 -9.48
N VAL A 428 -7.74 -1.35 -9.26
CA VAL A 428 -8.48 -1.63 -8.00
C VAL A 428 -7.97 -2.86 -7.25
N GLY A 429 -6.95 -3.54 -7.79
CA GLY A 429 -6.16 -4.54 -7.05
C GLY A 429 -6.76 -5.94 -6.97
N VAL A 430 -7.95 -6.16 -7.54
CA VAL A 430 -8.65 -7.46 -7.59
C VAL A 430 -9.18 -7.74 -9.00
N PRO A 431 -9.48 -9.00 -9.37
CA PRO A 431 -10.15 -9.32 -10.62
C PRO A 431 -11.55 -8.68 -10.68
N PRO A 432 -12.11 -8.46 -11.88
CA PRO A 432 -13.47 -7.93 -12.01
C PRO A 432 -14.50 -8.90 -11.43
N SER A 433 -15.55 -8.36 -10.83
CA SER A 433 -16.69 -9.20 -10.45
C SER A 433 -17.39 -9.77 -11.70
N PRO A 434 -18.19 -10.84 -11.55
CA PRO A 434 -19.02 -11.34 -12.66
C PRO A 434 -19.92 -10.26 -13.25
N GLN A 435 -20.49 -9.38 -12.42
CA GLN A 435 -21.35 -8.28 -12.86
C GLN A 435 -20.57 -7.22 -13.63
N GLU A 436 -19.35 -6.87 -13.18
CA GLU A 436 -18.48 -5.94 -13.90
C GLU A 436 -18.07 -6.50 -15.27
N THR A 437 -17.77 -7.80 -15.31
CA THR A 437 -17.40 -8.50 -16.54
C THR A 437 -18.56 -8.53 -17.53
N GLN A 438 -19.76 -8.91 -17.07
CA GLN A 438 -20.95 -8.94 -17.91
C GLN A 438 -21.30 -7.55 -18.45
N ALA A 439 -21.27 -6.51 -17.60
CA ALA A 439 -21.56 -5.14 -18.00
C ALA A 439 -20.58 -4.64 -19.07
N PHE A 440 -19.29 -4.97 -18.94
CA PHE A 440 -18.27 -4.59 -19.92
C PHE A 440 -18.42 -5.32 -21.26
N LEU A 441 -18.70 -6.64 -21.23
CA LEU A 441 -18.91 -7.41 -22.46
C LEU A 441 -20.20 -7.01 -23.20
N ALA A 442 -21.22 -6.54 -22.47
CA ALA A 442 -22.46 -6.06 -23.06
C ALA A 442 -22.35 -4.67 -23.73
N ASP A 443 -21.35 -3.86 -23.38
CA ASP A 443 -21.11 -2.56 -24.02
C ASP A 443 -20.47 -2.76 -25.40
N ALA A 444 -21.24 -2.54 -26.47
CA ALA A 444 -20.77 -2.62 -27.85
C ALA A 444 -20.17 -1.30 -28.38
N THR A 445 -20.09 -0.25 -27.56
CA THR A 445 -19.57 1.05 -28.00
C THR A 445 -18.06 1.02 -28.20
N PRO A 446 -17.50 1.77 -29.19
CA PRO A 446 -16.06 1.87 -29.38
C PRO A 446 -15.31 2.44 -28.17
N GLN A 447 -16.00 3.14 -27.26
CA GLN A 447 -15.43 3.76 -26.06
C GLN A 447 -15.53 2.88 -24.81
N LYS A 448 -16.01 1.64 -24.88
CA LYS A 448 -16.22 0.77 -23.71
C LYS A 448 -15.01 0.66 -22.78
N ARG A 449 -13.79 0.57 -23.35
CA ARG A 449 -12.53 0.51 -22.59
C ARG A 449 -12.24 1.80 -21.83
N VAL A 450 -12.47 2.95 -22.49
CA VAL A 450 -12.30 4.28 -21.88
C VAL A 450 -13.31 4.48 -20.75
N LYS A 451 -14.59 4.15 -20.97
CA LYS A 451 -15.63 4.21 -19.94
C LYS A 451 -15.31 3.34 -18.74
N LEU A 452 -14.80 2.12 -18.97
CA LEU A 452 -14.36 1.22 -17.90
C LEU A 452 -13.19 1.82 -17.12
N ILE A 453 -12.17 2.36 -17.79
CA ILE A 453 -11.04 3.04 -17.16
C ILE A 453 -11.55 4.20 -16.29
N ASP A 454 -12.41 5.06 -16.82
CA ASP A 454 -12.95 6.22 -16.09
C ASP A 454 -13.74 5.78 -14.85
N ARG A 455 -14.54 4.71 -14.96
CA ARG A 455 -15.25 4.10 -13.82
C ARG A 455 -14.28 3.58 -12.75
N LEU A 456 -13.23 2.86 -13.16
CA LEU A 456 -12.26 2.25 -12.25
C LEU A 456 -11.38 3.30 -11.55
N LEU A 457 -11.04 4.40 -12.22
CA LEU A 457 -10.31 5.52 -11.60
C LEU A 457 -11.17 6.28 -10.57
N ALA A 458 -12.49 6.28 -10.75
CA ALA A 458 -13.44 6.83 -9.78
C ALA A 458 -13.81 5.85 -8.65
N ASP A 459 -13.40 4.58 -8.75
CA ASP A 459 -13.78 3.54 -7.81
C ASP A 459 -13.07 3.72 -6.44
N PRO A 460 -13.79 3.62 -5.30
CA PRO A 460 -13.18 3.71 -3.97
C PRO A 460 -12.04 2.69 -3.72
N ARG A 461 -12.10 1.51 -4.36
CA ARG A 461 -11.05 0.48 -4.27
C ARG A 461 -9.71 0.93 -4.85
N TRP A 462 -9.69 2.01 -5.65
CA TRP A 462 -8.46 2.62 -6.18
C TRP A 462 -7.46 2.93 -5.06
N ALA A 463 -7.90 3.60 -3.99
CA ALA A 463 -6.99 4.04 -2.94
C ALA A 463 -6.29 2.85 -2.27
N GLU A 464 -7.06 1.79 -1.98
CA GLU A 464 -6.56 0.56 -1.37
C GLU A 464 -5.54 -0.16 -2.25
N ALA A 465 -5.76 -0.21 -3.56
CA ALA A 465 -4.86 -0.88 -4.51
C ALA A 465 -3.48 -0.20 -4.61
N TRP A 466 -3.39 1.08 -4.25
CA TRP A 466 -2.15 1.86 -4.26
C TRP A 466 -1.37 1.78 -2.96
N MET A 467 -2.01 1.37 -1.86
CA MET A 467 -1.39 1.30 -0.53
C MET A 467 -0.09 0.47 -0.49
N PRO A 468 0.00 -0.75 -1.05
CA PRO A 468 1.22 -1.56 -0.96
C PRO A 468 2.46 -0.86 -1.53
N MET A 469 2.29 -0.14 -2.65
CA MET A 469 3.38 0.59 -3.30
C MET A 469 3.87 1.74 -2.42
N TRP A 470 2.96 2.54 -1.86
CA TRP A 470 3.33 3.66 -0.99
C TRP A 470 3.93 3.20 0.34
N GLN A 471 3.43 2.10 0.92
CA GLN A 471 4.03 1.52 2.12
C GLN A 471 5.48 1.05 1.87
N ASP A 472 5.76 0.41 0.73
CA ASP A 472 7.12 0.00 0.38
C ASP A 472 8.03 1.18 0.04
N LEU A 473 7.51 2.15 -0.71
CA LEU A 473 8.27 3.31 -1.17
C LEU A 473 8.65 4.23 -0.01
N LEU A 474 7.74 4.42 0.95
CA LEU A 474 7.94 5.29 2.11
C LEU A 474 8.41 4.54 3.36
N ALA A 475 8.69 3.23 3.23
CA ALA A 475 9.15 2.36 4.30
C ALA A 475 8.26 2.46 5.56
N GLU A 476 6.94 2.33 5.36
CA GLU A 476 5.98 2.29 6.46
C GLU A 476 6.14 0.97 7.22
N ASN A 477 6.58 1.07 8.48
CA ASN A 477 7.12 -0.06 9.23
C ASN A 477 6.53 -0.21 10.63
N PRO A 478 5.26 -0.61 10.78
CA PRO A 478 4.69 -1.00 12.06
C PRO A 478 5.12 -2.44 12.38
N ASN A 479 6.45 -2.67 12.39
CA ASN A 479 7.05 -4.00 12.53
C ASN A 479 6.68 -4.69 13.85
N ILE A 480 6.24 -3.89 14.82
CA ILE A 480 5.89 -4.37 16.15
C ILE A 480 4.62 -3.64 16.56
N LEU A 481 3.53 -4.40 16.80
CA LEU A 481 2.33 -3.92 17.53
C LEU A 481 2.64 -3.42 18.97
N ASN A 482 3.93 -3.32 19.31
CA ASN A 482 4.56 -2.61 20.41
C ASN A 482 5.64 -1.69 19.79
N PRO A 483 5.43 -0.38 19.63
CA PRO A 483 6.19 0.46 18.69
C PRO A 483 7.62 0.84 19.14
N THR A 484 8.23 0.08 20.05
CA THR A 484 9.52 0.41 20.69
C THR A 484 10.78 0.02 19.90
N LEU A 485 10.74 -0.91 18.93
CA LEU A 485 11.94 -1.28 18.15
C LEU A 485 11.80 -0.95 16.65
N ASN A 486 12.63 -0.02 16.17
CA ASN A 486 12.83 0.35 14.75
C ASN A 486 11.53 0.54 13.95
N ASN A 487 10.54 1.18 14.58
CA ASN A 487 9.17 1.28 14.10
C ASN A 487 8.86 2.72 13.63
N THR A 488 7.98 2.86 12.63
CA THR A 488 7.41 4.15 12.21
C THR A 488 5.95 4.23 12.62
N GLY A 489 5.46 5.41 13.01
CA GLY A 489 4.03 5.58 13.33
C GLY A 489 3.13 5.25 12.13
N PRO A 490 1.85 4.89 12.34
CA PRO A 490 0.98 4.38 11.27
C PRO A 490 0.45 5.47 10.32
N PHE A 491 1.33 6.18 9.62
CA PHE A 491 0.96 7.20 8.63
C PHE A 491 0.19 6.64 7.40
N ARG A 492 -0.02 5.31 7.36
CA ARG A 492 -0.86 4.61 6.37
C ARG A 492 -2.29 5.16 6.28
N TRP A 493 -2.86 5.67 7.36
CA TRP A 493 -4.24 6.16 7.34
C TRP A 493 -4.35 7.51 6.64
N TRP A 494 -3.39 8.41 6.88
CA TRP A 494 -3.24 9.62 6.07
C TRP A 494 -2.92 9.31 4.60
N LEU A 495 -2.11 8.28 4.30
CA LEU A 495 -1.89 7.84 2.93
C LEU A 495 -3.21 7.41 2.27
N LEU A 496 -4.01 6.59 2.94
CA LEU A 496 -5.32 6.16 2.45
C LEU A 496 -6.26 7.36 2.23
N ASP A 497 -6.32 8.28 3.18
CA ASP A 497 -7.11 9.52 3.06
C ASP A 497 -6.69 10.37 1.86
N SER A 498 -5.37 10.49 1.65
CA SER A 498 -4.78 11.26 0.54
C SER A 498 -5.13 10.65 -0.81
N LEU A 499 -5.03 9.33 -0.93
CA LEU A 499 -5.36 8.60 -2.16
C LEU A 499 -6.87 8.59 -2.44
N THR A 500 -7.69 8.48 -1.40
CA THR A 500 -9.15 8.49 -1.49
C THR A 500 -9.66 9.83 -2.04
N ASP A 501 -9.02 10.92 -1.64
CA ASP A 501 -9.36 12.27 -2.13
C ASP A 501 -8.63 12.68 -3.40
N ASP A 502 -7.83 11.81 -4.01
CA ASP A 502 -6.99 12.12 -5.17
C ASP A 502 -6.11 13.37 -4.94
N LEU A 503 -5.49 13.43 -3.75
CA LEU A 503 -4.62 14.54 -3.37
C LEU A 503 -3.43 14.63 -4.36
N PRO A 504 -3.14 15.82 -4.93
CA PRO A 504 -1.93 16.03 -5.73
C PRO A 504 -0.68 15.52 -5.02
N VAL A 505 0.17 14.78 -5.74
CA VAL A 505 1.33 14.11 -5.11
C VAL A 505 2.28 15.13 -4.50
N ASP A 506 2.46 16.29 -5.10
CA ASP A 506 3.33 17.34 -4.56
C ASP A 506 2.79 17.93 -3.24
N ARG A 507 1.46 17.95 -3.06
CA ARG A 507 0.80 18.25 -1.78
C ARG A 507 0.96 17.13 -0.76
N MET A 508 0.73 15.89 -1.18
CA MET A 508 0.93 14.71 -0.33
C MET A 508 2.38 14.63 0.19
N ILE A 509 3.37 14.83 -0.68
CA ILE A 509 4.79 14.82 -0.30
C ILE A 509 5.16 16.02 0.57
N THR A 510 4.60 17.21 0.30
CA THR A 510 4.78 18.36 1.20
C THR A 510 4.28 18.03 2.61
N GLN A 511 3.08 17.45 2.74
CA GLN A 511 2.54 17.02 4.05
C GLN A 511 3.43 15.98 4.74
N LEU A 512 3.94 15.00 3.99
CA LEU A 512 4.87 13.99 4.49
C LEU A 512 6.15 14.61 5.06
N VAL A 513 6.77 15.54 4.32
CA VAL A 513 8.04 16.18 4.70
C VAL A 513 7.83 17.12 5.89
N LEU A 514 6.71 17.84 5.94
CA LEU A 514 6.38 18.73 7.05
C LEU A 514 6.13 17.96 8.36
N GLN A 515 5.70 16.69 8.28
CA GLN A 515 5.48 15.81 9.44
C GLN A 515 4.51 16.40 10.47
N ARG A 516 3.44 17.03 9.99
CA ARG A 516 2.35 17.57 10.83
C ARG A 516 1.27 16.50 11.09
N GLY A 517 0.31 16.81 11.95
CA GLY A 517 -0.70 15.85 12.42
C GLY A 517 -0.16 14.95 13.54
N ASP A 518 -0.95 13.97 13.95
CA ASP A 518 -0.60 13.10 15.07
C ASP A 518 0.11 11.82 14.62
N PRO A 519 1.28 11.48 15.19
CA PRO A 519 2.05 10.32 14.75
C PRO A 519 1.42 8.97 15.08
N ALA A 520 0.47 8.92 16.02
CA ALA A 520 -0.03 7.67 16.58
C ALA A 520 -1.38 7.22 15.99
N THR A 521 -2.25 8.19 15.67
CA THR A 521 -3.57 8.01 15.02
C THR A 521 -3.47 7.98 13.49
N GLY A 522 -2.27 8.19 12.96
CA GLY A 522 -1.92 7.94 11.56
C GLY A 522 -1.82 9.16 10.66
N GLY A 523 -1.43 10.31 11.23
CA GLY A 523 -1.01 11.50 10.49
C GLY A 523 0.42 11.42 9.94
N PRO A 524 0.83 12.35 9.06
CA PRO A 524 2.18 12.41 8.46
C PRO A 524 3.33 12.42 9.47
N ALA A 525 3.13 12.95 10.67
CA ALA A 525 4.12 12.92 11.75
C ALA A 525 4.64 11.50 12.05
N GLY A 526 3.85 10.45 11.77
CA GLY A 526 4.27 9.06 11.89
C GLY A 526 5.50 8.70 11.04
N PHE A 527 5.70 9.41 9.91
CA PHE A 527 6.89 9.25 9.08
C PHE A 527 8.17 9.70 9.79
N GLY A 528 8.10 10.72 10.66
CA GLY A 528 9.24 11.19 11.46
C GLY A 528 9.64 10.22 12.59
N VAL A 529 8.78 9.27 12.96
CA VAL A 529 9.08 8.27 13.98
C VAL A 529 10.05 7.23 13.43
N ALA A 530 11.08 6.93 14.21
CA ALA A 530 12.00 5.82 14.01
C ALA A 530 12.57 5.40 15.38
N SER A 531 11.79 4.63 16.13
CA SER A 531 12.15 4.23 17.49
C SER A 531 13.48 3.46 17.53
N GLN A 532 14.34 3.78 18.50
CA GLN A 532 15.66 3.15 18.66
C GLN A 532 16.59 3.24 17.42
N ASN A 533 16.39 4.24 16.55
CA ASN A 533 17.32 4.58 15.48
C ASN A 533 18.24 5.72 15.92
N ASP A 534 19.54 5.59 15.69
CA ASP A 534 20.58 6.52 16.13
C ASP A 534 20.87 7.69 15.18
N ALA A 535 20.38 7.66 13.94
CA ALA A 535 20.16 8.88 13.17
C ALA A 535 18.90 8.75 12.30
N PRO A 536 17.73 8.98 12.90
CA PRO A 536 16.43 8.69 12.28
C PRO A 536 16.23 9.51 11.01
N PHE A 537 16.61 10.78 11.01
CA PHE A 537 16.37 11.67 9.86
C PHE A 537 17.32 11.42 8.68
N ALA A 538 18.51 10.86 8.89
CA ALA A 538 19.33 10.38 7.77
C ALA A 538 18.66 9.17 7.10
N ALA A 539 18.07 8.25 7.87
CA ALA A 539 17.29 7.14 7.31
C ALA A 539 16.06 7.64 6.52
N LYS A 540 15.35 8.66 7.04
CA LYS A 540 14.25 9.32 6.30
C LYS A 540 14.74 10.06 5.04
N GLY A 541 15.92 10.66 5.11
CA GLY A 541 16.61 11.24 3.96
C GLY A 541 16.79 10.23 2.83
N THR A 542 17.29 9.03 3.15
CA THR A 542 17.43 7.94 2.16
C THR A 542 16.10 7.50 1.56
N ILE A 543 15.02 7.47 2.35
CA ILE A 543 13.68 7.19 1.82
C ILE A 543 13.26 8.25 0.80
N ILE A 544 13.38 9.53 1.17
CA ILE A 544 13.00 10.66 0.32
C ILE A 544 13.80 10.69 -0.98
N THR A 545 15.12 10.53 -0.93
CA THR A 545 15.99 10.62 -2.11
C THR A 545 15.75 9.45 -3.06
N ALA A 546 15.68 8.22 -2.56
CA ALA A 546 15.41 7.05 -3.39
C ALA A 546 14.00 7.13 -3.99
N ALA A 547 12.99 7.43 -3.17
CA ALA A 547 11.59 7.44 -3.59
C ALA A 547 11.26 8.57 -4.57
N LEU A 548 11.74 9.78 -4.30
CA LEU A 548 11.24 11.00 -4.93
C LEU A 548 12.24 11.60 -5.93
N LEU A 549 13.53 11.29 -5.82
CA LEU A 549 14.58 11.81 -6.69
C LEU A 549 15.32 10.71 -7.47
N GLY A 550 15.04 9.43 -7.20
CA GLY A 550 15.74 8.32 -7.85
C GLY A 550 17.25 8.36 -7.59
N VAL A 551 17.62 8.74 -6.36
CA VAL A 551 19.01 8.83 -5.91
C VAL A 551 19.19 7.91 -4.70
N ASP A 552 19.97 6.84 -4.86
CA ASP A 552 20.28 5.94 -3.75
C ASP A 552 21.40 6.53 -2.87
N THR A 553 21.05 6.78 -1.60
CA THR A 553 21.97 7.28 -0.57
C THR A 553 22.18 6.26 0.56
N LYS A 554 21.83 4.99 0.35
CA LYS A 554 21.96 3.95 1.39
C LYS A 554 23.41 3.76 1.84
N CYS A 555 24.36 3.74 0.90
CA CYS A 555 25.80 3.69 1.22
C CYS A 555 26.26 4.95 1.97
N SER A 556 25.73 6.12 1.57
CA SER A 556 25.97 7.44 2.18
C SER A 556 25.55 7.55 3.64
N ARG A 557 24.95 6.49 4.22
CA ARG A 557 24.76 6.39 5.67
C ARG A 557 26.09 6.32 6.42
N CYS A 558 27.06 5.55 5.91
CA CYS A 558 28.29 5.23 6.64
C CYS A 558 29.57 5.75 5.98
N HIS A 559 29.56 6.01 4.67
CA HIS A 559 30.70 6.47 3.88
C HIS A 559 30.21 7.10 2.57
N ASP A 560 31.05 7.83 1.84
CA ASP A 560 30.68 8.37 0.53
C ASP A 560 30.38 7.25 -0.48
N SER A 561 29.43 7.49 -1.39
CA SER A 561 29.02 6.46 -2.35
C SER A 561 30.21 6.03 -3.22
N PRO A 562 30.49 4.71 -3.35
CA PRO A 562 31.61 4.22 -4.17
C PRO A 562 31.36 4.35 -5.67
N THR A 563 30.07 4.44 -6.06
CA THR A 563 29.63 4.34 -7.46
C THR A 563 28.77 5.52 -7.89
N GLY A 564 28.29 6.35 -6.96
CA GLY A 564 27.48 7.53 -7.23
C GLY A 564 28.16 8.81 -6.74
N ALA A 565 27.59 9.96 -7.11
CA ALA A 565 28.11 11.28 -6.70
C ALA A 565 27.76 11.69 -5.27
N THR A 566 26.97 10.88 -4.56
CA THR A 566 26.39 11.21 -3.25
C THR A 566 27.36 11.00 -2.10
N LYS A 567 27.62 12.06 -1.35
CA LYS A 567 28.46 12.06 -0.15
C LYS A 567 27.64 11.79 1.11
N GLN A 568 28.31 11.28 2.13
CA GLN A 568 27.74 11.12 3.46
C GLN A 568 27.24 12.46 4.02
N GLU A 569 28.01 13.53 3.83
CA GLU A 569 27.64 14.87 4.26
C GLU A 569 26.30 15.32 3.69
N GLN A 570 26.05 15.06 2.41
CA GLN A 570 24.81 15.44 1.75
C GLN A 570 23.60 14.73 2.35
N LEU A 571 23.73 13.45 2.73
CA LEU A 571 22.65 12.72 3.41
C LEU A 571 22.36 13.32 4.79
N PHE A 572 23.40 13.64 5.56
CA PHE A 572 23.23 14.23 6.89
C PHE A 572 22.73 15.68 6.83
N GLN A 573 23.06 16.44 5.78
CA GLN A 573 22.49 17.77 5.52
C GLN A 573 20.97 17.70 5.29
N LEU A 574 20.49 16.71 4.52
CA LEU A 574 19.05 16.44 4.39
C LEU A 574 18.43 16.00 5.72
N GLY A 575 19.14 15.16 6.48
CA GLY A 575 18.74 14.76 7.83
C GLY A 575 18.56 15.98 8.75
N ALA A 576 19.48 16.94 8.70
CA ALA A 576 19.40 18.20 9.42
C ALA A 576 18.25 19.10 8.95
N MET A 577 17.97 19.13 7.64
CA MET A 577 16.77 19.82 7.14
C MET A 577 15.48 19.20 7.71
N LEU A 578 15.35 17.87 7.69
CA LEU A 578 14.20 17.18 8.28
C LEU A 578 14.10 17.39 9.80
N ALA A 579 15.22 17.42 10.51
CA ALA A 579 15.27 17.71 11.93
C ALA A 579 14.93 19.17 12.26
N SER A 580 15.01 20.07 11.27
CA SER A 580 15.00 21.54 11.45
C SER A 580 16.11 22.03 12.41
N ALA A 581 17.21 21.30 12.51
CA ALA A 581 18.34 21.60 13.40
C ALA A 581 19.60 20.83 12.94
N PRO A 582 20.81 21.23 13.37
CA PRO A 582 22.03 20.45 13.12
C PRO A 582 21.91 19.04 13.69
N VAL A 583 22.50 18.05 13.01
CA VAL A 583 22.51 16.65 13.46
C VAL A 583 23.93 16.15 13.65
N ASP A 584 24.11 15.30 14.66
CA ASP A 584 25.38 14.63 14.91
C ASP A 584 25.51 13.36 14.04
N VAL A 585 26.73 13.08 13.56
CA VAL A 585 27.06 11.79 12.92
C VAL A 585 27.37 10.77 14.01
N PRO A 586 26.55 9.73 14.24
CA PRO A 586 26.82 8.75 15.28
C PRO A 586 27.97 7.82 14.86
N VAL A 587 28.65 7.22 15.85
CA VAL A 587 29.78 6.30 15.62
C VAL A 587 29.39 5.12 14.73
N THR A 588 28.16 4.62 14.88
CA THR A 588 27.56 3.55 14.07
C THR A 588 27.36 3.93 12.60
N SER A 589 27.40 5.21 12.27
CA SER A 589 27.33 5.75 10.90
C SER A 589 28.71 6.05 10.33
N SER A 590 29.72 5.28 10.70
CA SER A 590 31.03 5.34 10.07
C SER A 590 31.61 3.93 10.01
N VAL A 591 32.32 3.64 8.94
CA VAL A 591 33.22 2.48 8.89
C VAL A 591 34.57 2.85 9.53
N ASP A 592 35.26 1.86 10.08
CA ASP A 592 36.55 2.05 10.77
C ASP A 592 37.67 2.35 9.73
N PRO A 593 38.28 3.55 9.75
CA PRO A 593 39.32 3.92 8.78
C PRO A 593 40.58 3.06 8.89
N VAL A 594 40.91 2.56 10.08
CA VAL A 594 42.11 1.72 10.28
C VAL A 594 41.92 0.38 9.56
N LYS A 595 40.72 -0.21 9.66
CA LYS A 595 40.38 -1.46 8.97
C LYS A 595 40.31 -1.31 7.45
N LEU A 596 39.90 -0.14 6.97
CA LEU A 596 39.85 0.18 5.53
C LEU A 596 41.22 0.14 4.85
N HIS A 597 42.28 0.45 5.60
CA HIS A 597 43.65 0.55 5.08
C HIS A 597 44.58 -0.57 5.55
N ALA A 598 44.10 -1.50 6.38
CA ALA A 598 44.90 -2.54 7.06
C ALA A 598 45.58 -3.58 6.13
N GLY A 599 45.38 -3.52 4.81
CA GLY A 599 45.91 -4.49 3.85
C GLY A 599 46.76 -3.92 2.71
N GLY A 600 47.16 -2.64 2.77
CA GLY A 600 48.00 -2.00 1.74
C GLY A 600 47.34 -1.79 0.37
N ARG A 601 46.09 -2.24 0.18
CA ARG A 601 45.28 -1.98 -1.01
C ARG A 601 44.59 -0.62 -0.89
N LYS A 602 44.43 0.08 -2.02
CA LYS A 602 43.67 1.34 -2.08
C LYS A 602 42.22 1.07 -1.68
N ALA A 603 41.70 1.86 -0.73
CA ALA A 603 40.32 1.75 -0.29
C ALA A 603 39.35 2.03 -1.44
N LEU A 604 38.27 1.24 -1.53
CA LEU A 604 37.21 1.36 -2.54
C LEU A 604 36.14 2.39 -2.15
N ILE A 605 36.18 2.87 -0.92
CA ILE A 605 35.23 3.82 -0.33
C ILE A 605 36.02 4.89 0.45
N GLU A 606 35.41 6.05 0.64
CA GLU A 606 35.97 7.17 1.38
C GLU A 606 35.00 7.58 2.50
N VAL A 607 35.53 7.91 3.68
CA VAL A 607 34.77 8.46 4.80
C VAL A 607 35.24 9.89 5.00
N THR A 608 34.44 10.86 4.57
CA THR A 608 34.79 12.28 4.65
C THR A 608 34.28 12.96 5.93
N LEU A 609 33.22 12.43 6.55
CA LEU A 609 32.72 12.91 7.84
C LEU A 609 33.20 12.05 9.01
N LYS A 610 33.75 12.71 10.05
CA LYS A 610 34.19 12.02 11.27
C LYS A 610 33.00 11.77 12.20
N PRO A 611 32.95 10.63 12.90
CA PRO A 611 32.01 10.44 14.01
C PRO A 611 32.02 11.62 14.99
N GLY A 612 30.84 12.05 15.42
CA GLY A 612 30.63 13.21 16.29
C GLY A 612 30.66 14.57 15.57
N SER A 613 30.84 14.59 14.24
CA SER A 613 30.72 15.81 13.45
C SER A 613 29.29 16.33 13.48
N LYS A 614 29.13 17.65 13.60
CA LYS A 614 27.85 18.35 13.48
C LYS A 614 27.64 18.79 12.05
N VAL A 615 26.52 18.38 11.47
CA VAL A 615 26.16 18.71 10.09
C VAL A 615 24.99 19.68 10.10
N GLU A 616 25.17 20.82 9.44
CA GLU A 616 24.18 21.88 9.35
C GLU A 616 23.10 21.57 8.27
N PRO A 617 21.87 22.09 8.42
CA PRO A 617 20.84 21.94 7.39
C PRO A 617 21.23 22.60 6.07
N ALA A 618 21.31 21.83 4.99
CA ALA A 618 21.58 22.33 3.64
C ALA A 618 20.92 21.47 2.56
N TRP A 619 20.59 22.09 1.43
CA TRP A 619 20.10 21.39 0.25
C TRP A 619 21.28 20.90 -0.60
N PRO A 620 21.47 19.58 -0.78
CA PRO A 620 22.66 19.07 -1.46
C PRO A 620 22.52 18.91 -2.98
N PHE A 621 21.32 19.06 -3.54
CA PHE A 621 21.02 18.77 -4.95
C PHE A 621 20.82 20.03 -5.80
N GLU A 622 21.79 20.93 -5.78
CA GLU A 622 21.81 22.17 -6.57
C GLU A 622 21.59 21.93 -8.08
N SER A 623 22.01 20.77 -8.58
CA SER A 623 21.83 20.36 -9.97
C SER A 623 20.37 20.06 -10.35
N PHE A 624 19.51 19.74 -9.39
CA PHE A 624 18.09 19.50 -9.64
C PHE A 624 17.28 20.78 -9.50
N VAL A 625 17.56 21.55 -8.45
CA VAL A 625 16.98 22.87 -8.24
C VAL A 625 17.93 23.72 -7.40
N PRO A 626 18.15 25.00 -7.74
CA PRO A 626 19.01 25.87 -6.96
C PRO A 626 18.48 26.10 -5.54
N ALA A 627 19.33 26.00 -4.52
CA ALA A 627 18.94 26.27 -3.12
C ALA A 627 18.40 27.70 -2.93
N ALA A 628 18.85 28.63 -3.77
CA ALA A 628 18.38 30.02 -3.80
C ALA A 628 16.86 30.16 -3.97
N LEU A 629 16.18 29.17 -4.59
CA LEU A 629 14.73 29.16 -4.72
C LEU A 629 14.01 29.20 -3.35
N GLY A 630 14.59 28.53 -2.36
CA GLY A 630 14.06 28.44 -1.00
C GLY A 630 14.70 29.41 0.00
N ALA A 631 15.54 30.35 -0.44
CA ALA A 631 16.35 31.19 0.46
C ALA A 631 15.52 32.04 1.44
N SER A 632 14.31 32.46 1.06
CA SER A 632 13.44 33.26 1.95
C SER A 632 12.63 32.45 2.96
N VAL A 633 12.74 31.12 2.91
CA VAL A 633 12.07 30.21 3.85
C VAL A 633 13.02 29.92 5.00
N GLU A 634 12.68 30.34 6.21
CA GLU A 634 13.57 30.23 7.37
C GLU A 634 13.63 28.80 7.93
N ASN A 635 12.50 28.12 8.08
CA ASN A 635 12.48 26.75 8.63
C ASN A 635 13.10 25.75 7.63
N PRO A 636 14.15 24.98 8.02
CA PRO A 636 14.81 24.06 7.10
C PRO A 636 13.93 22.93 6.56
N ARG A 637 13.05 22.35 7.37
CA ARG A 637 12.13 21.28 6.94
C ARG A 637 11.13 21.78 5.94
N GLU A 638 10.63 22.99 6.18
CA GLU A 638 9.74 23.64 5.24
C GLU A 638 10.52 23.92 3.94
N ARG A 639 11.72 24.52 4.01
CA ARG A 639 12.57 24.76 2.83
C ARG A 639 12.81 23.48 2.01
N LEU A 640 13.04 22.35 2.68
CA LEU A 640 13.17 21.04 2.02
C LEU A 640 11.89 20.64 1.28
N ALA A 641 10.73 20.76 1.90
CA ALA A 641 9.44 20.45 1.26
C ALA A 641 9.22 21.28 0.00
N LEU A 642 9.56 22.58 0.05
CA LEU A 642 9.49 23.48 -1.12
C LEU A 642 10.43 23.02 -2.23
N LEU A 643 11.72 22.81 -1.95
CA LEU A 643 12.74 22.45 -2.95
C LEU A 643 12.47 21.08 -3.59
N LEU A 644 11.95 20.12 -2.82
CA LEU A 644 11.57 18.80 -3.36
C LEU A 644 10.42 18.89 -4.37
N THR A 645 9.42 19.73 -4.10
CA THR A 645 8.13 19.72 -4.80
C THR A 645 7.92 20.91 -5.72
N ALA A 646 8.96 21.72 -5.93
CA ALA A 646 8.94 22.86 -6.84
C ALA A 646 8.78 22.39 -8.30
N PRO A 647 8.05 23.12 -9.15
CA PRO A 647 7.97 22.81 -10.58
C PRO A 647 9.32 22.87 -11.28
N GLU A 648 10.25 23.71 -10.81
CA GLU A 648 11.63 23.79 -11.28
C GLU A 648 12.43 22.50 -11.02
N ASN A 649 12.06 21.70 -10.02
CA ASN A 649 12.67 20.41 -9.75
C ASN A 649 12.05 19.34 -10.66
N GLU A 650 12.44 19.34 -11.93
CA GLU A 650 11.91 18.38 -12.92
C GLU A 650 12.21 16.92 -12.56
N ARG A 651 13.31 16.67 -11.83
CA ARG A 651 13.69 15.32 -11.37
C ARG A 651 12.57 14.70 -10.53
N PHE A 652 11.93 15.47 -9.67
CA PHE A 652 10.79 15.01 -8.86
C PHE A 652 9.62 14.50 -9.74
N ALA A 653 9.20 15.29 -10.73
CA ALA A 653 8.11 14.92 -11.62
C ALA A 653 8.48 13.70 -12.49
N GLN A 654 9.68 13.68 -13.05
CA GLN A 654 10.16 12.57 -13.90
C GLN A 654 10.25 11.25 -13.12
N VAL A 655 10.76 11.26 -11.89
CA VAL A 655 10.88 10.05 -11.06
C VAL A 655 9.51 9.49 -10.71
N LEU A 656 8.56 10.33 -10.29
CA LEU A 656 7.20 9.90 -9.99
C LEU A 656 6.48 9.34 -11.22
N VAL A 657 6.59 10.01 -12.37
CA VAL A 657 6.04 9.55 -13.65
C VAL A 657 6.63 8.20 -14.06
N ASN A 658 7.95 8.03 -13.93
CA ASN A 658 8.61 6.77 -14.26
C ASN A 658 8.14 5.60 -13.37
N ARG A 659 7.90 5.86 -12.08
CA ARG A 659 7.36 4.86 -11.14
C ARG A 659 5.91 4.50 -11.46
N ILE A 660 5.07 5.50 -11.74
CA ILE A 660 3.68 5.29 -12.17
C ILE A 660 3.65 4.51 -13.49
N TRP A 661 4.51 4.86 -14.44
CA TRP A 661 4.69 4.14 -15.70
C TRP A 661 5.10 2.69 -15.45
N ALA A 662 6.13 2.45 -14.65
CA ALA A 662 6.62 1.10 -14.33
C ALA A 662 5.55 0.21 -13.69
N ARG A 663 4.71 0.80 -12.83
CA ARG A 663 3.59 0.09 -12.21
C ARG A 663 2.65 -0.54 -13.25
N PHE A 664 2.33 0.19 -14.33
CA PHE A 664 1.39 -0.26 -15.36
C PHE A 664 2.04 -1.02 -16.52
N MET A 665 3.23 -0.58 -16.93
CA MET A 665 3.93 -1.14 -18.08
C MET A 665 4.86 -2.31 -17.71
N GLY A 666 5.11 -2.54 -16.41
CA GLY A 666 5.97 -3.61 -15.89
C GLY A 666 7.46 -3.28 -15.83
N ARG A 667 7.85 -2.15 -16.41
CA ARG A 667 9.22 -1.62 -16.43
C ARG A 667 9.15 -0.10 -16.57
N GLY A 668 10.09 0.59 -15.92
CA GLY A 668 10.31 2.03 -16.08
C GLY A 668 10.95 2.39 -17.41
N ILE A 669 10.71 3.63 -17.84
CA ILE A 669 11.48 4.31 -18.89
C ILE A 669 12.95 4.42 -18.46
N VAL A 670 13.21 4.65 -17.17
CA VAL A 670 14.54 4.56 -16.56
C VAL A 670 14.55 3.39 -15.58
N GLU A 671 15.60 2.57 -15.64
CA GLU A 671 15.86 1.46 -14.72
C GLU A 671 17.32 1.54 -14.22
N PRO A 672 17.59 1.30 -12.92
CA PRO A 672 16.62 1.01 -11.86
C PRO A 672 15.82 2.24 -11.40
N LEU A 673 14.65 2.03 -10.79
CA LEU A 673 13.67 3.05 -10.44
C LEU A 673 14.14 3.98 -9.29
N ASP A 674 15.00 3.49 -8.41
CA ASP A 674 15.51 4.16 -7.20
C ASP A 674 16.95 4.65 -7.31
N ASP A 675 17.69 4.26 -8.35
CA ASP A 675 19.08 4.70 -8.58
C ASP A 675 19.35 5.02 -10.05
N TRP A 676 18.89 6.21 -10.45
CA TRP A 676 18.99 6.66 -11.84
C TRP A 676 20.43 6.98 -12.24
N GLU A 677 21.36 7.14 -11.29
CA GLU A 677 22.77 7.35 -11.60
C GLU A 677 23.39 6.12 -12.30
N LYS A 678 22.75 4.95 -12.18
CA LYS A 678 23.10 3.71 -12.89
C LYS A 678 22.29 3.49 -14.17
N GLY A 679 21.24 4.28 -14.40
CA GLY A 679 20.25 4.08 -15.45
C GLY A 679 20.33 5.08 -16.60
N LYS A 680 19.74 4.71 -17.75
CA LYS A 680 19.47 5.63 -18.86
C LYS A 680 18.02 5.50 -19.29
N ALA A 681 17.40 6.62 -19.69
CA ALA A 681 16.04 6.64 -20.19
C ALA A 681 15.95 5.96 -21.57
N THR A 682 15.01 5.03 -21.73
CA THR A 682 14.74 4.40 -23.04
C THR A 682 14.03 5.36 -24.00
N HIS A 683 13.18 6.24 -23.45
CA HIS A 683 12.40 7.25 -24.16
C HIS A 683 12.49 8.61 -23.42
N PRO A 684 13.63 9.32 -23.52
CA PRO A 684 13.84 10.55 -22.76
C PRO A 684 12.86 11.68 -23.12
N GLU A 685 12.43 11.78 -24.38
CA GLU A 685 11.44 12.77 -24.82
C GLU A 685 10.05 12.44 -24.24
N LEU A 686 9.64 11.17 -24.29
CA LEU A 686 8.38 10.73 -23.68
C LEU A 686 8.35 11.00 -22.18
N LEU A 687 9.44 10.71 -21.46
CA LEU A 687 9.54 10.93 -20.02
C LEU A 687 9.41 12.42 -19.68
N ARG A 688 10.13 13.30 -20.40
CA ARG A 688 10.04 14.76 -20.21
C ARG A 688 8.63 15.25 -20.51
N TRP A 689 8.02 14.80 -21.61
CA TRP A 689 6.66 15.15 -21.97
C TRP A 689 5.64 14.72 -20.92
N LEU A 690 5.68 13.46 -20.46
CA LEU A 690 4.80 12.95 -19.40
C LEU A 690 5.00 13.69 -18.07
N ALA A 691 6.23 14.08 -17.73
CA ALA A 691 6.51 14.89 -16.55
C ALA A 691 5.90 16.28 -16.66
N SER A 692 6.02 16.95 -17.82
CA SER A 692 5.35 18.23 -18.05
C SER A 692 3.83 18.09 -17.98
N GLU A 693 3.24 17.03 -18.52
CA GLU A 693 1.80 16.77 -18.41
C GLU A 693 1.36 16.47 -16.99
N PHE A 694 2.19 15.79 -16.20
CA PHE A 694 1.93 15.57 -14.78
C PHE A 694 1.90 16.90 -14.00
N VAL A 695 2.87 17.80 -14.23
CA VAL A 695 2.86 19.16 -13.65
C VAL A 695 1.66 19.96 -14.14
N ARG A 696 1.33 19.88 -15.45
CA ARG A 696 0.21 20.61 -16.08
C ARG A 696 -1.14 20.22 -15.48
N ASN A 697 -1.33 18.93 -15.20
CA ASN A 697 -2.52 18.40 -14.52
C ASN A 697 -2.46 18.55 -12.99
N GLY A 698 -1.55 19.37 -12.48
CA GLY A 698 -1.43 19.69 -11.07
C GLY A 698 -0.99 18.49 -10.24
N TYR A 699 -0.08 17.66 -10.74
CA TYR A 699 0.50 16.50 -10.04
C TYR A 699 -0.53 15.45 -9.59
N GLN A 700 -1.68 15.37 -10.28
CA GLN A 700 -2.70 14.36 -10.03
C GLN A 700 -2.34 13.03 -10.71
N VAL A 701 -2.50 11.92 -9.98
CA VAL A 701 -2.12 10.58 -10.46
C VAL A 701 -3.13 10.02 -11.46
N LYS A 702 -4.43 10.26 -11.24
CA LYS A 702 -5.49 9.67 -12.06
C LYS A 702 -5.48 10.17 -13.52
N PRO A 703 -5.30 11.46 -13.83
CA PRO A 703 -5.17 11.91 -15.22
C PRO A 703 -3.98 11.28 -15.96
N LEU A 704 -2.80 11.20 -15.32
CA LEU A 704 -1.63 10.53 -15.88
C LEU A 704 -1.89 9.03 -16.09
N THR A 705 -2.53 8.37 -15.12
CA THR A 705 -2.91 6.96 -15.25
C THR A 705 -3.87 6.76 -16.41
N ARG A 706 -4.90 7.59 -16.54
CA ARG A 706 -5.85 7.54 -17.66
C ARG A 706 -5.14 7.63 -19.00
N LEU A 707 -4.18 8.53 -19.12
CA LEU A 707 -3.36 8.69 -20.32
C LEU A 707 -2.55 7.42 -20.64
N ILE A 708 -1.97 6.77 -19.64
CA ILE A 708 -1.25 5.49 -19.82
C ILE A 708 -2.22 4.38 -20.23
N LEU A 709 -3.32 4.17 -19.51
CA LEU A 709 -4.25 3.05 -19.73
C LEU A 709 -5.00 3.13 -21.06
N THR A 710 -5.19 4.34 -21.58
CA THR A 710 -5.85 4.57 -22.89
C THR A 710 -4.89 4.47 -24.08
N SER A 711 -3.58 4.35 -23.85
CA SER A 711 -2.60 4.11 -24.91
C SER A 711 -2.75 2.74 -25.56
N ASN A 712 -2.38 2.64 -26.84
CA ASN A 712 -2.28 1.34 -27.49
C ASN A 712 -1.22 0.49 -26.79
N ALA A 713 -0.07 1.08 -26.43
CA ALA A 713 1.03 0.42 -25.73
C ALA A 713 0.60 -0.40 -24.51
N TYR A 714 -0.21 0.17 -23.61
CA TYR A 714 -0.73 -0.55 -22.45
C TYR A 714 -1.68 -1.70 -22.83
N GLN A 715 -2.48 -1.48 -23.88
CA GLN A 715 -3.51 -2.42 -24.32
C GLN A 715 -3.00 -3.53 -25.23
N ARG A 716 -1.70 -3.58 -25.54
CA ARG A 716 -1.07 -4.64 -26.34
C ARG A 716 -1.22 -6.01 -25.69
N ALA A 717 -1.28 -7.05 -26.50
CA ALA A 717 -1.17 -8.43 -26.06
C ALA A 717 0.22 -8.71 -25.49
N THR A 718 0.32 -9.71 -24.61
CA THR A 718 1.61 -10.24 -24.17
C THR A 718 2.26 -11.04 -25.30
N ASP A 719 3.59 -11.09 -25.30
CA ASP A 719 4.34 -11.91 -26.24
C ASP A 719 5.11 -13.00 -25.47
N PRO A 720 4.68 -14.27 -25.54
CA PRO A 720 5.30 -15.35 -24.76
C PRO A 720 6.72 -15.69 -25.25
N THR A 721 7.16 -15.13 -26.38
CA THR A 721 8.51 -15.37 -26.92
C THR A 721 9.57 -14.45 -26.30
N LEU A 722 9.15 -13.37 -25.63
CA LEU A 722 10.05 -12.45 -24.95
C LEU A 722 10.65 -13.11 -23.69
N ARG A 723 11.97 -13.06 -23.58
CA ARG A 723 12.73 -13.61 -22.45
C ARG A 723 13.15 -12.57 -21.42
N ALA A 724 12.99 -11.30 -21.75
CA ALA A 724 13.31 -10.16 -20.91
C ALA A 724 12.35 -9.01 -21.25
N PRO A 725 12.16 -8.05 -20.33
CA PRO A 725 11.28 -6.94 -20.58
C PRO A 725 11.69 -6.14 -21.80
N ASP A 726 10.74 -5.84 -22.68
CA ASP A 726 10.97 -5.10 -23.91
C ASP A 726 11.14 -3.60 -23.61
N PRO A 727 12.35 -3.03 -23.79
CA PRO A 727 12.59 -1.61 -23.53
C PRO A 727 11.82 -0.67 -24.47
N LEU A 728 11.22 -1.20 -25.55
CA LEU A 728 10.43 -0.47 -26.54
C LEU A 728 8.91 -0.59 -26.34
N TYR A 729 8.46 -1.35 -25.33
CA TYR A 729 7.05 -1.57 -25.01
C TYR A 729 6.21 -2.09 -26.19
N THR A 730 6.82 -2.80 -27.14
CA THR A 730 6.16 -3.36 -28.33
C THR A 730 5.21 -4.51 -27.99
N ALA A 731 5.30 -5.10 -26.80
CA ALA A 731 4.32 -6.01 -26.23
C ALA A 731 4.11 -5.68 -24.75
N ALA A 732 3.00 -6.15 -24.18
CA ALA A 732 2.78 -6.04 -22.74
C ALA A 732 3.64 -7.05 -21.98
N GLU A 733 4.20 -6.63 -20.85
CA GLU A 733 4.95 -7.51 -19.96
C GLU A 733 4.02 -8.50 -19.22
N PRO A 734 4.31 -9.81 -19.24
CA PRO A 734 3.66 -10.77 -18.35
C PRO A 734 4.00 -10.43 -16.90
N ARG A 735 3.01 -9.90 -16.16
CA ARG A 735 3.19 -9.48 -14.76
C ARG A 735 2.51 -10.43 -13.79
N ARG A 736 3.28 -10.89 -12.81
CA ARG A 736 2.74 -11.60 -11.65
C ARG A 736 1.92 -10.65 -10.77
N LEU A 737 0.94 -11.22 -10.08
CA LEU A 737 0.23 -10.54 -8.99
C LEU A 737 1.19 -10.24 -7.84
N LEU A 738 0.99 -9.09 -7.20
CA LEU A 738 1.62 -8.81 -5.90
C LEU A 738 1.02 -9.74 -4.84
N ALA A 739 1.78 -9.97 -3.77
CA ALA A 739 1.33 -10.73 -2.60
C ALA A 739 -0.08 -10.35 -2.13
N GLU A 740 -0.34 -9.06 -1.94
CA GLU A 740 -1.66 -8.55 -1.50
C GLU A 740 -2.75 -8.83 -2.53
N GLN A 741 -2.43 -8.68 -3.82
CA GLN A 741 -3.37 -9.00 -4.89
C GLN A 741 -3.71 -10.49 -4.91
N ILE A 742 -2.76 -11.38 -4.61
CA ILE A 742 -3.02 -12.84 -4.56
C ILE A 742 -4.03 -13.14 -3.44
N VAL A 743 -3.77 -12.66 -2.22
CA VAL A 743 -4.67 -12.87 -1.07
C VAL A 743 -6.05 -12.26 -1.33
N ASP A 744 -6.10 -11.00 -1.77
CA ASP A 744 -7.37 -10.32 -2.07
C ASP A 744 -8.12 -10.99 -3.24
N SER A 745 -7.41 -11.52 -4.25
CA SER A 745 -8.02 -12.25 -5.37
C SER A 745 -8.59 -13.59 -4.92
N MET A 746 -7.86 -14.35 -4.09
CA MET A 746 -8.35 -15.62 -3.53
C MET A 746 -9.66 -15.42 -2.77
N ILE A 747 -9.75 -14.35 -2.00
CA ILE A 747 -10.93 -14.00 -1.20
C ILE A 747 -12.08 -13.49 -2.08
N SER A 748 -11.82 -12.49 -2.93
CA SER A 748 -12.86 -11.82 -3.73
C SER A 748 -13.46 -12.71 -4.82
N THR A 749 -12.62 -13.49 -5.50
CA THR A 749 -13.10 -14.37 -6.59
C THR A 749 -13.91 -15.56 -6.05
N THR A 750 -13.61 -16.03 -4.85
CA THR A 750 -14.38 -17.10 -4.17
C THR A 750 -15.58 -16.53 -3.40
N GLY A 751 -15.54 -15.25 -3.02
CA GLY A 751 -16.55 -14.63 -2.17
C GLY A 751 -16.55 -15.22 -0.76
N LYS A 752 -15.38 -15.63 -0.27
CA LYS A 752 -15.19 -16.06 1.12
C LYS A 752 -15.13 -14.80 2.02
N PRO A 753 -15.95 -14.69 3.09
CA PRO A 753 -15.85 -13.55 4.01
C PRO A 753 -14.50 -13.51 4.73
N VAL A 754 -13.93 -12.31 4.88
CA VAL A 754 -12.72 -12.08 5.67
C VAL A 754 -13.09 -11.98 7.13
N VAL A 755 -12.78 -13.03 7.90
CA VAL A 755 -12.88 -13.02 9.35
C VAL A 755 -11.48 -13.20 9.89
N VAL A 756 -10.93 -12.19 10.57
CA VAL A 756 -9.58 -12.21 11.16
C VAL A 756 -9.56 -11.41 12.46
N GLU A 757 -8.53 -11.61 13.28
CA GLU A 757 -8.30 -10.78 14.47
C GLU A 757 -8.03 -9.31 14.09
N PRO A 758 -8.25 -8.34 15.00
CA PRO A 758 -7.68 -7.01 14.83
C PRO A 758 -6.14 -7.06 14.89
N VAL A 759 -5.50 -6.15 14.17
CA VAL A 759 -4.03 -5.98 14.17
C VAL A 759 -3.64 -5.22 15.45
N CYS A 760 -3.73 -5.90 16.58
CA CYS A 760 -3.58 -5.33 17.92
C CYS A 760 -3.27 -6.42 18.95
N LEU A 761 -2.31 -6.16 19.86
CA LEU A 761 -1.99 -7.07 20.98
C LEU A 761 -2.59 -6.64 22.33
N ASP A 762 -3.05 -5.40 22.41
CA ASP A 762 -3.66 -4.81 23.61
C ASP A 762 -5.14 -4.52 23.34
N LEU A 763 -5.97 -5.57 23.35
CA LEU A 763 -7.37 -5.51 22.93
C LEU A 763 -8.24 -4.69 23.88
N ASN A 764 -7.87 -4.62 25.16
CA ASN A 764 -8.58 -3.83 26.17
C ASN A 764 -8.13 -2.35 26.22
N GLY A 765 -7.18 -1.93 25.38
CA GLY A 765 -6.74 -0.54 25.25
C GLY A 765 -6.13 0.06 26.51
N ARG A 766 -5.58 -0.76 27.42
CA ARG A 766 -5.06 -0.29 28.71
C ARG A 766 -3.63 0.24 28.64
N ARG A 767 -2.88 -0.04 27.56
CA ARG A 767 -1.51 0.44 27.38
C ARG A 767 -1.48 1.85 26.80
N ASP A 768 -0.34 2.50 27.03
CA ASP A 768 0.04 3.71 26.30
C ASP A 768 0.21 3.41 24.81
N ILE A 769 -0.24 4.35 23.97
CA ILE A 769 -0.11 4.29 22.51
C ILE A 769 1.36 4.24 22.05
N LYS A 770 2.31 4.72 22.87
CA LYS A 770 3.76 4.56 22.66
C LYS A 770 4.25 3.13 22.87
N ASN A 771 3.41 2.26 23.41
CA ASN A 771 3.75 0.90 23.84
C ASN A 771 2.82 -0.17 23.25
N SER A 772 1.76 0.23 22.54
CA SER A 772 0.94 -0.63 21.71
C SER A 772 0.21 0.15 20.62
N THR A 773 0.05 -0.46 19.45
CA THR A 773 -0.65 0.13 18.31
C THR A 773 -1.86 -0.71 17.92
N HIS A 774 -2.92 -0.06 17.47
CA HIS A 774 -4.11 -0.70 16.91
C HIS A 774 -4.29 -0.27 15.45
N LEU A 775 -4.13 -1.21 14.51
CA LEU A 775 -4.26 -0.92 13.07
C LEU A 775 -5.59 -1.41 12.47
N GLY A 776 -6.61 -1.57 13.30
CA GLY A 776 -7.95 -1.96 12.84
C GLY A 776 -8.08 -3.47 12.62
N THR A 777 -9.21 -3.87 12.06
CA THR A 777 -9.45 -5.25 11.59
C THR A 777 -9.29 -5.28 10.08
N PRO A 778 -8.37 -6.10 9.53
CA PRO A 778 -8.13 -6.15 8.09
C PRO A 778 -9.37 -6.58 7.30
N GLY A 779 -9.80 -5.73 6.37
CA GLY A 779 -10.71 -6.10 5.27
C GLY A 779 -9.97 -6.37 3.95
N ARG A 780 -8.70 -5.96 3.86
CA ARG A 780 -7.83 -6.09 2.69
C ARG A 780 -6.41 -6.44 3.14
N ALA A 781 -5.67 -7.14 2.29
CA ALA A 781 -4.32 -7.61 2.61
C ALA A 781 -3.31 -6.48 2.91
N TRP A 782 -3.45 -5.30 2.31
CA TRP A 782 -2.55 -4.15 2.58
C TRP A 782 -2.61 -3.66 4.04
N MET A 783 -3.70 -3.96 4.75
CA MET A 783 -3.90 -3.56 6.15
C MET A 783 -3.07 -4.41 7.11
N LEU A 784 -2.60 -5.58 6.66
CA LEU A 784 -1.77 -6.47 7.46
C LEU A 784 -0.43 -5.82 7.83
N ALA A 785 0.19 -6.33 8.89
CA ALA A 785 1.47 -5.88 9.40
C ALA A 785 2.29 -7.09 9.88
N SER A 786 3.58 -6.88 10.13
CA SER A 786 4.46 -7.90 10.70
C SER A 786 3.88 -8.50 11.98
N LEU A 787 3.89 -9.82 12.06
CA LEU A 787 3.50 -10.60 13.24
C LEU A 787 4.73 -11.00 14.09
N SER A 788 5.86 -10.31 13.92
CA SER A 788 7.15 -10.68 14.57
C SER A 788 7.08 -10.76 16.11
N ASN A 789 6.05 -10.17 16.72
CA ASN A 789 5.83 -10.15 18.16
C ASN A 789 5.46 -11.51 18.76
N GLU A 790 4.90 -12.41 17.95
CA GLU A 790 4.43 -13.72 18.41
C GLU A 790 5.58 -14.65 18.79
N ARG A 791 6.75 -14.46 18.14
CA ARG A 791 7.95 -15.28 18.37
C ARG A 791 8.35 -15.30 19.84
N ASP A 792 8.28 -14.13 20.49
CA ASP A 792 8.74 -13.99 21.87
C ASP A 792 7.58 -14.14 22.88
N ARG A 793 6.32 -14.22 22.41
CA ARG A 793 5.08 -14.37 23.21
C ARG A 793 4.00 -15.17 22.45
N PRO A 794 4.02 -16.52 22.48
CA PRO A 794 3.05 -17.35 21.75
C PRO A 794 1.58 -17.15 22.17
N SER A 795 1.33 -16.75 23.42
CA SER A 795 0.01 -16.36 23.93
C SER A 795 -0.56 -15.10 23.28
N LEU A 796 0.25 -14.36 22.51
CA LEU A 796 -0.19 -13.19 21.76
C LEU A 796 -0.30 -13.47 20.26
N SER A 797 -0.29 -14.75 19.86
CA SER A 797 -0.45 -15.13 18.47
C SER A 797 -1.77 -14.66 17.85
N LEU A 798 -1.76 -14.38 16.56
CA LEU A 798 -2.90 -13.99 15.73
C LEU A 798 -3.06 -15.02 14.59
N PRO A 799 -3.52 -16.25 14.89
CA PRO A 799 -3.46 -17.36 13.94
C PRO A 799 -4.21 -17.12 12.63
N ARG A 800 -5.30 -16.33 12.64
CA ARG A 800 -6.04 -16.08 11.39
C ARG A 800 -5.33 -15.03 10.53
N LEU A 801 -4.73 -14.00 11.13
CA LEU A 801 -3.78 -13.13 10.42
C LEU A 801 -2.59 -13.94 9.87
N GLN A 802 -2.03 -14.85 10.65
CA GLN A 802 -0.87 -15.66 10.25
C GLN A 802 -1.15 -16.43 8.95
N ALA A 803 -2.33 -17.04 8.83
CA ALA A 803 -2.73 -17.74 7.62
C ALA A 803 -2.71 -16.87 6.35
N MET A 804 -3.00 -15.57 6.46
CA MET A 804 -2.90 -14.62 5.35
C MET A 804 -1.46 -14.17 5.13
N THR A 805 -0.72 -13.85 6.20
CA THR A 805 0.67 -13.38 6.08
C THR A 805 1.63 -14.45 5.59
N ASP A 806 1.33 -15.74 5.79
CA ASP A 806 2.10 -16.86 5.23
C ASP A 806 2.08 -16.84 3.71
N VAL A 807 0.89 -16.65 3.13
CA VAL A 807 0.73 -16.48 1.67
C VAL A 807 1.48 -15.22 1.25
N LEU A 808 1.26 -14.09 1.91
CA LEU A 808 1.95 -12.85 1.56
C LEU A 808 3.47 -13.03 1.52
N SER A 809 4.05 -13.64 2.55
CA SER A 809 5.49 -13.81 2.70
C SER A 809 6.08 -14.72 1.62
N ALA A 810 5.35 -15.78 1.22
CA ALA A 810 5.77 -16.66 0.13
C ALA A 810 5.89 -15.93 -1.23
N PHE A 811 5.11 -14.85 -1.41
CA PHE A 811 5.07 -14.02 -2.62
C PHE A 811 5.81 -12.67 -2.47
N GLY A 812 6.85 -12.64 -1.63
CA GLY A 812 7.80 -11.51 -1.57
C GLY A 812 7.26 -10.28 -0.83
N TRP A 813 6.22 -10.42 -0.01
CA TRP A 813 5.75 -9.36 0.87
C TRP A 813 6.79 -8.98 1.93
N ARG A 814 6.87 -7.69 2.22
CA ARG A 814 7.75 -7.12 3.25
C ARG A 814 6.90 -6.70 4.45
N GLY A 815 6.70 -7.62 5.39
CA GLY A 815 6.00 -7.31 6.65
C GLY A 815 6.76 -6.27 7.50
N ALA A 816 8.10 -6.27 7.41
CA ALA A 816 8.99 -5.26 7.96
C ALA A 816 9.64 -4.45 6.83
N ARG A 817 9.57 -3.12 6.91
CA ARG A 817 10.04 -2.18 5.88
C ARG A 817 11.03 -1.19 6.45
N GLN A 818 12.25 -1.63 6.74
CA GLN A 818 13.28 -0.75 7.32
C GLN A 818 13.84 0.27 6.33
N ASP A 819 13.70 -0.01 5.04
CA ASP A 819 14.25 0.76 3.92
C ASP A 819 13.26 0.85 2.75
N PRO A 820 13.34 1.90 1.92
CA PRO A 820 12.45 2.03 0.76
C PRO A 820 12.74 0.90 -0.23
N SER A 821 11.72 0.43 -0.95
CA SER A 821 11.95 -0.48 -2.08
C SER A 821 11.04 -0.17 -3.25
N SER A 822 11.62 -0.22 -4.44
CA SER A 822 10.90 -0.14 -5.72
C SER A 822 10.55 -1.52 -6.29
N TYR A 823 11.17 -2.58 -5.76
CA TYR A 823 11.04 -3.94 -6.26
C TYR A 823 10.69 -4.91 -5.14
N ARG A 824 9.97 -5.97 -5.50
CA ARG A 824 9.79 -7.14 -4.65
C ARG A 824 10.36 -8.35 -5.36
N ASP A 825 10.81 -9.31 -4.57
CA ASP A 825 11.21 -10.59 -5.12
C ASP A 825 9.98 -11.29 -5.69
N THR A 826 10.01 -11.53 -6.99
CA THR A 826 8.97 -12.24 -7.74
C THR A 826 9.51 -13.51 -8.38
N ALA A 827 10.72 -13.94 -7.98
CA ALA A 827 11.28 -15.20 -8.43
C ALA A 827 10.35 -16.36 -8.02
N PRO A 828 10.12 -17.33 -8.93
CA PRO A 828 9.39 -18.53 -8.58
C PRO A 828 10.20 -19.35 -7.57
N ASN A 829 9.51 -19.88 -6.55
CA ASN A 829 10.12 -20.78 -5.57
C ASN A 829 9.13 -21.88 -5.15
N ALA A 830 9.62 -22.96 -4.55
CA ALA A 830 8.80 -24.11 -4.17
C ALA A 830 7.74 -23.77 -3.10
N LEU A 831 8.03 -22.81 -2.22
CA LEU A 831 7.09 -22.39 -1.16
C LEU A 831 5.82 -21.76 -1.75
N GLN A 832 5.93 -21.01 -2.84
CA GLN A 832 4.78 -20.40 -3.52
C GLN A 832 3.76 -21.44 -3.98
N ALA A 833 4.21 -22.53 -4.60
CA ALA A 833 3.31 -23.61 -5.00
C ALA A 833 2.76 -24.36 -3.78
N ALA A 834 3.62 -24.65 -2.79
CA ALA A 834 3.21 -25.39 -1.59
C ALA A 834 2.14 -24.67 -0.76
N ILE A 835 2.29 -23.35 -0.59
CA ILE A 835 1.34 -22.55 0.21
C ILE A 835 0.00 -22.37 -0.50
N LEU A 836 -0.03 -22.25 -1.82
CA LEU A 836 -1.29 -22.21 -2.57
C LEU A 836 -2.00 -23.56 -2.57
N ALA A 837 -1.24 -24.65 -2.62
CA ALA A 837 -1.81 -26.00 -2.64
C ALA A 837 -2.35 -26.42 -1.26
N ASN A 838 -1.61 -26.12 -0.18
CA ASN A 838 -1.84 -26.72 1.14
C ASN A 838 -2.01 -25.72 2.28
N GLY A 839 -1.85 -24.41 2.00
CA GLY A 839 -1.94 -23.37 3.02
C GLY A 839 -3.32 -23.27 3.66
N VAL A 840 -3.35 -22.73 4.88
CA VAL A 840 -4.57 -22.55 5.66
C VAL A 840 -5.57 -21.65 4.91
N LEU A 841 -5.11 -20.53 4.33
CA LEU A 841 -5.97 -19.67 3.52
C LEU A 841 -6.56 -20.40 2.31
N SER A 842 -5.75 -21.18 1.58
CA SER A 842 -6.22 -21.97 0.43
C SER A 842 -7.35 -22.90 0.82
N ARG A 843 -7.23 -23.59 1.96
CA ARG A 843 -8.30 -24.45 2.48
C ARG A 843 -9.57 -23.68 2.82
N TRP A 844 -9.47 -22.44 3.29
CA TRP A 844 -10.65 -21.62 3.59
C TRP A 844 -11.40 -21.19 2.33
N VAL A 845 -10.67 -20.83 1.27
CA VAL A 845 -11.26 -20.31 0.03
C VAL A 845 -11.68 -21.41 -0.96
N THR A 846 -11.20 -22.65 -0.78
CA THR A 846 -11.64 -23.79 -1.60
C THR A 846 -12.79 -24.54 -0.96
N ARG A 847 -12.90 -24.57 0.37
CA ARG A 847 -13.98 -25.26 1.07
C ARG A 847 -15.29 -24.51 0.92
N LEU A 848 -16.30 -25.19 0.39
CA LEU A 848 -17.67 -24.68 0.29
C LEU A 848 -18.34 -24.74 1.66
N SER A 849 -18.37 -23.60 2.37
CA SER A 849 -19.10 -23.38 3.63
C SER A 849 -20.39 -22.57 3.39
N ASP A 850 -21.28 -22.51 4.38
CA ASP A 850 -22.59 -21.86 4.22
C ASP A 850 -22.53 -20.34 3.96
N ASP A 851 -21.47 -19.69 4.42
CA ASP A 851 -21.17 -18.26 4.27
C ASP A 851 -20.41 -17.92 2.98
N HIS A 852 -20.15 -18.92 2.12
CA HIS A 852 -19.30 -18.79 0.94
C HIS A 852 -20.14 -18.56 -0.33
N GLU A 853 -19.82 -17.54 -1.15
CA GLU A 853 -20.62 -17.24 -2.35
C GLU A 853 -20.63 -18.36 -3.40
N LEU A 854 -19.48 -19.01 -3.66
CA LEU A 854 -19.43 -20.17 -4.56
C LEU A 854 -20.34 -21.34 -4.12
N THR A 855 -20.68 -21.46 -2.83
CA THR A 855 -21.69 -22.43 -2.39
C THR A 855 -23.05 -22.12 -3.01
N GLN A 856 -23.45 -20.84 -3.03
CA GLN A 856 -24.69 -20.41 -3.67
C GLN A 856 -24.66 -20.61 -5.18
N VAL A 857 -23.52 -20.35 -5.82
CA VAL A 857 -23.33 -20.62 -7.26
C VAL A 857 -23.51 -22.12 -7.55
N ALA A 858 -22.90 -22.98 -6.74
CA ALA A 858 -23.01 -24.43 -6.88
C ALA A 858 -24.46 -24.92 -6.67
N LEU A 859 -25.17 -24.39 -5.66
CA LEU A 859 -26.57 -24.72 -5.39
C LEU A 859 -27.50 -24.32 -6.53
N THR A 860 -27.27 -23.16 -7.16
CA THR A 860 -28.20 -22.57 -8.15
C THR A 860 -27.84 -22.85 -9.61
N ALA A 861 -26.64 -23.37 -9.90
CA ALA A 861 -26.21 -23.63 -11.26
C ALA A 861 -27.19 -24.56 -12.02
N PRO A 862 -27.60 -24.23 -13.26
CA PRO A 862 -28.57 -25.01 -14.03
C PRO A 862 -27.97 -26.28 -14.64
N SER A 863 -26.65 -26.34 -14.83
CA SER A 863 -25.93 -27.50 -15.35
C SER A 863 -24.46 -27.48 -14.92
N ALA A 864 -23.78 -28.63 -14.96
CA ALA A 864 -22.34 -28.70 -14.73
C ALA A 864 -21.55 -27.83 -15.73
N ALA A 865 -22.01 -27.77 -16.98
CA ALA A 865 -21.48 -26.89 -18.01
C ALA A 865 -21.55 -25.41 -17.62
N ALA A 866 -22.72 -24.94 -17.21
CA ALA A 866 -22.88 -23.55 -16.78
C ALA A 866 -22.07 -23.23 -15.51
N LEU A 867 -21.92 -24.19 -14.59
CA LEU A 867 -21.07 -24.05 -13.41
C LEU A 867 -19.60 -23.89 -13.80
N VAL A 868 -19.09 -24.74 -14.69
CA VAL A 868 -17.69 -24.66 -15.17
C VAL A 868 -17.44 -23.32 -15.87
N ASP A 869 -18.32 -22.91 -16.78
CA ASP A 869 -18.20 -21.63 -17.47
C ASP A 869 -18.19 -20.45 -16.48
N HIS A 870 -19.03 -20.50 -15.43
CA HIS A 870 -19.05 -19.50 -14.35
C HIS A 870 -17.76 -19.50 -13.53
N LEU A 871 -17.24 -20.66 -13.13
CA LEU A 871 -16.02 -20.77 -12.32
C LEU A 871 -14.80 -20.22 -13.07
N TYR A 872 -14.67 -20.53 -14.36
CA TYR A 872 -13.59 -19.99 -15.19
C TYR A 872 -13.69 -18.47 -15.33
N LEU A 873 -14.88 -17.95 -15.63
CA LEU A 873 -15.07 -16.51 -15.76
C LEU A 873 -14.81 -15.78 -14.45
N ARG A 874 -15.22 -16.35 -13.31
CA ARG A 874 -15.10 -15.71 -12.00
C ARG A 874 -13.69 -15.79 -11.41
N LEU A 875 -13.01 -16.93 -11.53
CA LEU A 875 -11.68 -17.14 -10.94
C LEU A 875 -10.54 -16.69 -11.86
N LEU A 876 -10.68 -16.90 -13.18
CA LEU A 876 -9.62 -16.64 -14.17
C LEU A 876 -9.97 -15.50 -15.12
N THR A 877 -11.21 -14.99 -15.12
CA THR A 877 -11.64 -13.92 -16.04
C THR A 877 -11.49 -14.31 -17.52
N ARG A 878 -11.72 -15.58 -17.84
CA ARG A 878 -11.77 -16.07 -19.23
C ARG A 878 -12.75 -17.22 -19.36
N GLN A 879 -13.02 -17.63 -20.60
CA GLN A 879 -13.76 -18.87 -20.87
C GLN A 879 -12.82 -20.08 -20.78
N PRO A 880 -13.34 -21.27 -20.40
CA PRO A 880 -12.57 -22.50 -20.50
C PRO A 880 -12.29 -22.83 -21.97
N THR A 881 -11.12 -23.41 -22.25
CA THR A 881 -10.88 -24.05 -23.55
C THR A 881 -11.80 -25.26 -23.73
N ALA A 882 -11.97 -25.75 -24.96
CA ALA A 882 -12.82 -26.91 -25.22
C ALA A 882 -12.41 -28.15 -24.41
N GLU A 883 -11.10 -28.40 -24.27
CA GLU A 883 -10.56 -29.53 -23.50
C GLU A 883 -10.77 -29.36 -21.99
N GLU A 884 -10.48 -28.17 -21.46
CA GLU A 884 -10.72 -27.84 -20.05
C GLU A 884 -12.20 -27.99 -19.69
N ARG A 885 -13.07 -27.44 -20.56
CA ARG A 885 -14.51 -27.51 -20.39
C ARG A 885 -14.99 -28.95 -20.40
N GLN A 886 -14.58 -29.75 -21.39
CA GLN A 886 -14.94 -31.16 -21.47
C GLN A 886 -14.50 -31.92 -20.22
N ARG A 887 -13.26 -31.72 -19.77
CA ARG A 887 -12.70 -32.41 -18.59
C ARG A 887 -13.46 -32.07 -17.31
N HIS A 888 -13.64 -30.80 -17.01
CA HIS A 888 -14.30 -30.38 -15.76
C HIS A 888 -15.81 -30.64 -15.79
N VAL A 889 -16.48 -30.51 -16.95
CA VAL A 889 -17.89 -30.87 -17.08
C VAL A 889 -18.07 -32.37 -16.85
N ALA A 890 -17.24 -33.22 -17.46
CA ALA A 890 -17.29 -34.65 -17.22
C ALA A 890 -17.09 -34.99 -15.74
N TYR A 891 -16.12 -34.33 -15.08
CA TYR A 891 -15.81 -34.55 -13.66
C TYR A 891 -16.96 -34.14 -12.72
N LEU A 892 -17.65 -33.04 -13.01
CA LEU A 892 -18.73 -32.50 -12.18
C LEU A 892 -20.13 -33.02 -12.52
N SER A 893 -20.31 -33.70 -13.66
CA SER A 893 -21.62 -34.19 -14.10
C SER A 893 -22.14 -35.35 -13.24
N ASP A 894 -21.24 -36.22 -12.77
CA ASP A 894 -21.59 -37.32 -11.87
C ASP A 894 -22.14 -36.78 -10.54
N GLY A 895 -23.40 -37.10 -10.22
CA GLY A 895 -24.09 -36.60 -9.03
C GLY A 895 -24.59 -35.15 -9.09
N PHE A 896 -24.44 -34.42 -10.21
CA PHE A 896 -24.85 -33.01 -10.31
C PHE A 896 -26.34 -32.79 -10.06
N ALA A 897 -27.20 -33.62 -10.66
CA ALA A 897 -28.65 -33.47 -10.56
C ALA A 897 -29.17 -33.68 -9.12
N SER A 898 -28.52 -34.57 -8.36
CA SER A 898 -28.85 -34.90 -6.97
C SER A 898 -27.93 -34.24 -5.95
N ARG A 899 -27.17 -33.21 -6.35
CA ARG A 899 -26.14 -32.59 -5.49
C ARG A 899 -26.72 -31.82 -4.32
N VAL A 900 -27.91 -31.23 -4.48
CA VAL A 900 -28.55 -30.42 -3.46
C VAL A 900 -29.23 -31.35 -2.47
N VAL A 901 -28.98 -31.14 -1.18
CA VAL A 901 -29.63 -31.87 -0.08
C VAL A 901 -30.83 -31.03 0.37
N PRO A 902 -32.07 -31.46 0.09
CA PRO A 902 -33.27 -30.78 0.59
C PRO A 902 -33.28 -30.80 2.12
N ASP A 903 -33.74 -29.71 2.74
CA ASP A 903 -33.92 -29.60 4.20
C ASP A 903 -32.65 -29.92 5.01
N ALA A 904 -31.46 -29.64 4.44
CA ALA A 904 -30.20 -29.89 5.11
C ALA A 904 -30.15 -29.15 6.47
N PRO A 905 -29.75 -29.84 7.56
CA PRO A 905 -29.73 -29.23 8.87
C PRO A 905 -28.74 -28.06 8.89
N PRO A 906 -29.10 -26.93 9.53
CA PRO A 906 -28.21 -25.79 9.62
C PRO A 906 -26.93 -26.19 10.36
N ILE A 907 -25.81 -25.66 9.91
CA ILE A 907 -24.55 -25.78 10.66
C ILE A 907 -24.66 -24.86 11.89
N THR A 908 -24.91 -25.45 13.04
CA THR A 908 -24.89 -24.73 14.32
C THR A 908 -23.44 -24.58 14.78
N LYS A 909 -22.91 -23.35 14.72
CA LYS A 909 -21.67 -23.03 15.44
C LYS A 909 -21.97 -23.00 16.95
N PRO A 910 -21.14 -23.62 17.80
CA PRO A 910 -21.30 -23.49 19.25
C PRO A 910 -21.30 -22.01 19.62
N HIS A 911 -22.39 -21.56 20.27
CA HIS A 911 -22.50 -20.20 20.76
C HIS A 911 -21.74 -20.11 22.09
N VAL A 912 -20.41 -19.97 22.00
CA VAL A 912 -19.51 -19.91 23.15
C VAL A 912 -18.86 -18.52 23.26
N PRO A 913 -18.57 -18.04 24.48
CA PRO A 913 -17.88 -16.77 24.67
C PRO A 913 -16.53 -16.75 23.93
N PRO A 914 -16.14 -15.63 23.30
CA PRO A 914 -14.85 -15.50 22.66
C PRO A 914 -13.73 -15.69 23.68
N LYS A 915 -12.64 -16.33 23.25
CA LYS A 915 -11.46 -16.52 24.07
C LYS A 915 -10.72 -15.19 24.23
N PHE A 916 -10.62 -14.72 25.48
CA PHE A 916 -9.98 -13.44 25.79
C PHE A 916 -8.51 -13.60 26.16
N VAL A 917 -7.63 -13.24 25.22
CA VAL A 917 -6.19 -13.12 25.47
C VAL A 917 -5.69 -11.80 24.93
N THR A 918 -4.99 -11.05 25.77
CA THR A 918 -4.50 -9.70 25.51
C THR A 918 -3.19 -9.48 26.28
N TRP A 919 -2.54 -8.35 26.09
CA TRP A 919 -1.30 -8.02 26.80
C TRP A 919 -1.40 -8.16 28.32
N THR A 920 -2.54 -7.84 28.94
CA THR A 920 -2.65 -7.85 30.41
C THR A 920 -2.70 -9.25 31.04
N ASN A 921 -3.05 -10.30 30.30
CA ASN A 921 -3.18 -11.67 30.82
C ASN A 921 -2.31 -12.70 30.07
N HIS A 922 -1.44 -12.27 29.17
CA HIS A 922 -0.67 -13.16 28.30
C HIS A 922 0.35 -14.06 29.02
N LEU A 923 0.70 -13.78 30.28
CA LEU A 923 1.60 -14.63 31.08
C LEU A 923 0.86 -15.76 31.82
N GLN A 924 -0.48 -15.82 31.76
CA GLN A 924 -1.25 -16.89 32.40
C GLN A 924 -1.17 -18.19 31.57
N PRO A 925 -1.02 -19.37 32.18
CA PRO A 925 -1.00 -20.65 31.46
C PRO A 925 -2.23 -20.88 30.57
N GLU A 926 -3.41 -20.47 31.03
CA GLU A 926 -4.68 -20.61 30.30
C GLU A 926 -4.69 -19.81 29.00
N SER A 927 -3.94 -18.71 28.94
CA SER A 927 -3.80 -17.88 27.73
C SER A 927 -3.10 -18.64 26.60
N ASN A 928 -2.12 -19.49 26.93
CA ASN A 928 -1.46 -20.34 25.94
C ASN A 928 -2.42 -21.41 25.39
N VAL A 929 -3.17 -22.07 26.27
CA VAL A 929 -4.17 -23.08 25.88
C VAL A 929 -5.22 -22.46 24.96
N ALA A 930 -5.78 -21.31 25.35
CA ALA A 930 -6.77 -20.60 24.55
C ALA A 930 -6.26 -20.25 23.14
N LYS A 931 -4.99 -19.86 23.02
CA LYS A 931 -4.38 -19.53 21.72
C LYS A 931 -4.06 -20.74 20.86
N GLN A 932 -3.61 -21.84 21.46
CA GLN A 932 -3.44 -23.11 20.74
C GLN A 932 -4.78 -23.60 20.17
N GLU A 933 -5.86 -23.47 20.92
CA GLU A 933 -7.19 -23.82 20.42
C GLU A 933 -7.66 -22.88 19.30
N LEU A 934 -7.43 -21.56 19.43
CA LEU A 934 -7.72 -20.60 18.35
C LEU A 934 -6.90 -20.90 17.09
N ALA A 935 -5.65 -21.33 17.23
CA ALA A 935 -4.82 -21.76 16.11
C ALA A 935 -5.39 -23.00 15.44
N ALA A 936 -5.79 -24.01 16.21
CA ALA A 936 -6.45 -25.21 15.69
C ALA A 936 -7.81 -24.89 15.01
N GLU A 937 -8.56 -23.91 15.51
CA GLU A 937 -9.79 -23.41 14.88
C GLU A 937 -9.51 -22.69 13.55
N ALA A 938 -8.50 -21.81 13.53
CA ALA A 938 -8.04 -21.15 12.31
C ALA A 938 -7.59 -22.18 11.27
N GLU A 939 -6.75 -23.14 11.66
CA GLU A 939 -6.32 -24.23 10.80
C GLU A 939 -7.49 -25.06 10.30
N ARG A 940 -8.48 -25.42 11.13
CA ARG A 940 -9.66 -26.15 10.67
C ARG A 940 -10.46 -25.35 9.65
N GLY A 941 -10.66 -24.05 9.86
CA GLY A 941 -11.57 -23.21 9.08
C GLY A 941 -13.05 -23.56 9.32
N ASP A 942 -13.94 -22.90 8.58
CA ASP A 942 -15.38 -23.15 8.68
C ASP A 942 -15.73 -24.58 8.25
N PRO A 943 -16.75 -25.21 8.87
CA PRO A 943 -17.22 -26.52 8.44
C PRO A 943 -17.80 -26.49 7.02
N PRO A 944 -17.68 -27.60 6.26
CA PRO A 944 -18.26 -27.69 4.93
C PRO A 944 -19.78 -27.67 4.98
N THR A 945 -20.43 -27.08 3.96
CA THR A 945 -21.89 -27.01 3.86
C THR A 945 -22.53 -28.40 3.86
N HIS A 946 -23.67 -28.52 4.54
CA HIS A 946 -24.53 -29.71 4.47
C HIS A 946 -25.55 -29.63 3.33
N LYS A 947 -25.68 -28.47 2.68
CA LYS A 947 -26.66 -28.23 1.59
C LYS A 947 -26.27 -28.91 0.27
N LEU A 948 -25.02 -29.40 0.19
CA LEU A 948 -24.50 -30.18 -0.92
C LEU A 948 -24.12 -31.58 -0.44
N THR A 949 -24.33 -32.60 -1.28
CA THR A 949 -23.87 -33.95 -0.97
C THR A 949 -22.35 -33.98 -0.82
N ALA A 950 -21.85 -34.68 0.19
CA ALA A 950 -20.44 -34.62 0.55
C ALA A 950 -19.51 -35.03 -0.61
N SER A 951 -19.90 -36.05 -1.40
CA SER A 951 -19.15 -36.53 -2.55
C SER A 951 -19.10 -35.51 -3.69
N TRP A 952 -20.23 -34.90 -4.05
CA TRP A 952 -20.28 -33.91 -5.13
C TRP A 952 -19.61 -32.59 -4.72
N ARG A 953 -19.83 -32.14 -3.47
CA ARG A 953 -19.16 -30.97 -2.89
C ARG A 953 -17.65 -31.09 -3.04
N SER A 954 -17.05 -32.22 -2.62
CA SER A 954 -15.59 -32.43 -2.74
C SER A 954 -15.11 -32.31 -4.19
N ARG A 955 -15.84 -32.87 -5.17
CA ARG A 955 -15.48 -32.73 -6.59
C ARG A 955 -15.52 -31.26 -7.04
N CYS A 956 -16.49 -30.48 -6.59
CA CYS A 956 -16.56 -29.04 -6.88
C CYS A 956 -15.39 -28.28 -6.24
N GLU A 957 -15.04 -28.61 -5.00
CA GLU A 957 -13.88 -28.04 -4.30
C GLU A 957 -12.56 -28.37 -5.00
N ASP A 958 -12.40 -29.58 -5.56
CA ASP A 958 -11.23 -29.96 -6.36
C ASP A 958 -11.06 -29.08 -7.61
N VAL A 959 -12.16 -28.77 -8.31
CA VAL A 959 -12.14 -27.89 -9.49
C VAL A 959 -11.77 -26.46 -9.07
N ILE A 960 -12.36 -25.94 -8.00
CA ILE A 960 -12.00 -24.61 -7.46
C ILE A 960 -10.51 -24.58 -7.07
N TRP A 961 -10.04 -25.60 -6.37
CA TRP A 961 -8.64 -25.74 -5.97
C TRP A 961 -7.71 -25.78 -7.19
N ALA A 962 -8.06 -26.53 -8.23
CA ALA A 962 -7.27 -26.64 -9.45
C ALA A 962 -7.17 -25.30 -10.20
N LEU A 963 -8.25 -24.51 -10.23
CA LEU A 963 -8.26 -23.19 -10.87
C LEU A 963 -7.42 -22.17 -10.08
N LEU A 964 -7.54 -22.15 -8.75
CA LEU A 964 -6.73 -21.27 -7.89
C LEU A 964 -5.23 -21.63 -7.92
N ASN A 965 -4.90 -22.91 -8.12
CA ASN A 965 -3.52 -23.39 -8.25
C ASN A 965 -2.99 -23.36 -9.69
N SER A 966 -3.79 -22.89 -10.65
CA SER A 966 -3.32 -22.72 -12.02
C SER A 966 -2.27 -21.60 -12.08
N PRO A 967 -1.21 -21.72 -12.92
CA PRO A 967 -0.23 -20.65 -13.07
C PRO A 967 -0.88 -19.32 -13.44
N GLU A 968 -1.92 -19.35 -14.28
CA GLU A 968 -2.66 -18.19 -14.78
C GLU A 968 -3.30 -17.35 -13.67
N PHE A 969 -3.75 -17.97 -12.57
CA PHE A 969 -4.32 -17.25 -11.44
C PHE A 969 -3.34 -16.20 -10.88
N LEU A 970 -2.03 -16.46 -10.99
CA LEU A 970 -0.97 -15.59 -10.50
C LEU A 970 -0.54 -14.49 -11.47
N TYR A 971 -1.19 -14.34 -12.63
CA TYR A 971 -0.85 -13.32 -13.62
C TYR A 971 -1.99 -12.34 -13.90
N ARG A 972 -1.60 -11.12 -14.30
CA ARG A 972 -2.50 -10.02 -14.70
C ARG A 972 -2.91 -10.07 -16.17
N SER A 973 -2.18 -10.82 -16.99
CA SER A 973 -2.23 -10.79 -18.46
C SER A 973 -3.54 -11.28 -19.03
#